data_AF-A0A5N1JDH8-F1
#
_entry.id   AF-A0A5N1JDH8-F1
#
_cell.length_a   1.000
_cell.length_b   1.000
_cell.length_c   1.000
_cell.angle_alpha   90.00
_cell.angle_beta   90.00
_cell.angle_gamma   90.00
#
_symmetry.space_group_name_H-M   'P 1'
#
loop_
_entity.id
_entity.type
_entity.pdbx_description
1 polymer ?
#
loop_
_entity_poly.entity_id
_entity_poly.type
_entity_poly.pdbx_seq_one_letter_code
_entity_poly.pdbx_strand_id
1 'polypeptide(L)'
;MNYKVIFLFLFSTLCRADDGYRLWLKYDLIKDAGQRASYARSAQLIVLNSTRPVLKTAAEELQTGLQGLLGKPIPIVASAAGKTGSIILTVNPGQPQLNDEGYQILNRRNTITITGKTDSGVLYGVFALLRHLQTRQSIAQLSLTSSPKIQHRMLNHWDNTDASIERGYAGESLWKWYELPERIDPRYREYARANASIGINGTVVNNVNASSRFLTAEYLQKVASLANVFRPYGIKIYLSVYFPAPKTIGGLKTADPLDPEVNQWWTDKANEIYKLIPDFGGFLVKANSEGQPGPQDYGRNHADGANMLAKALAPHKGIVIWRAFVYKADGKADRFKAAYDEFKPLDGQFEKNVIVQVKNGPIDFQPREPFSPIFGTMPQTPLGMEFQLTQEYLGFATHLVYEAPIFKECLESDTYVGGKGSTVAKVIDGSLHEYKLTAIAGVANTGSDRNWTGHPLAQANWYAFGRLAWDHTLSAEALANEWVTMTLTTEPTSAKTVTDLLLKSREIYVNYNTPLGLSRPWTGVHFAPEPWQNRSSRPDWTAVYYHRADSVGLGFDRTVKGSHALAQYRPEVQRQWSNPETCPLPYLLWFHHIAWTKKLSTGRTLWDELCSRFYSGADSVGAMQKQWASVKKDIDPETFANVAGRLVTQQKEALWWRDAWVLYLQEFSKQPIPAPFKKPERSLKEVKELVEIYQLR
;
A
#
# COMPACT_ATOMS: atom_id res chain seq x y z
N MET A 1 49.55 -45.94 -28.17
CA MET A 1 49.64 -44.63 -27.49
C MET A 1 48.25 -44.31 -26.96
N ASN A 2 48.04 -44.52 -25.66
CA ASN A 2 46.74 -44.41 -25.00
C ASN A 2 46.45 -42.94 -24.68
N TYR A 3 45.41 -42.36 -25.27
CA TYR A 3 44.83 -41.11 -24.77
C TYR A 3 43.43 -41.39 -24.23
N LYS A 4 43.35 -41.50 -22.89
CA LYS A 4 42.12 -41.46 -22.12
C LYS A 4 41.52 -40.06 -22.27
N VAL A 5 40.37 -39.96 -22.92
CA VAL A 5 39.52 -38.77 -22.87
C VAL A 5 38.79 -38.78 -21.52
N ILE A 6 39.20 -37.91 -20.60
CA ILE A 6 38.50 -37.67 -19.34
C ILE A 6 37.33 -36.73 -19.65
N PHE A 7 36.11 -37.27 -19.63
CA PHE A 7 34.88 -36.48 -19.65
C PHE A 7 34.65 -35.91 -18.25
N LEU A 8 35.00 -34.65 -18.04
CA LEU A 8 34.69 -33.91 -16.82
C LEU A 8 33.22 -33.49 -16.88
N PHE A 9 32.33 -34.29 -16.29
CA PHE A 9 30.96 -33.86 -15.97
C PHE A 9 31.04 -32.78 -14.89
N LEU A 10 31.15 -31.52 -15.32
CA LEU A 10 30.81 -30.37 -14.49
C LEU A 10 29.32 -30.47 -14.16
N PHE A 11 29.01 -31.06 -13.00
CA PHE A 11 27.77 -30.78 -12.29
C PHE A 11 27.82 -29.30 -11.89
N SER A 12 27.50 -28.42 -12.84
CA SER A 12 27.05 -27.08 -12.51
C SER A 12 25.73 -27.25 -11.75
N THR A 13 25.85 -27.36 -10.44
CA THR A 13 24.75 -26.96 -9.57
C THR A 13 24.47 -25.52 -9.97
N LEU A 14 23.38 -25.31 -10.73
CA LEU A 14 22.86 -24.00 -11.04
C LEU A 14 22.39 -23.40 -9.71
N CYS A 15 23.32 -22.84 -8.94
CA CYS A 15 23.03 -21.88 -7.91
C CYS A 15 22.44 -20.68 -8.63
N ARG A 16 21.12 -20.67 -8.81
CA ARG A 16 20.40 -19.48 -9.25
C ARG A 16 20.45 -18.49 -8.08
N ALA A 17 21.19 -17.40 -8.27
CA ALA A 17 21.13 -16.24 -7.40
C ALA A 17 19.67 -15.77 -7.27
N ASP A 18 19.31 -15.24 -6.10
CA ASP A 18 17.97 -14.73 -5.90
C ASP A 18 17.79 -13.34 -6.50
N ASP A 19 17.09 -13.27 -7.62
CA ASP A 19 16.80 -12.04 -8.37
C ASP A 19 15.57 -11.27 -7.86
N GLY A 20 14.94 -11.74 -6.78
CA GLY A 20 13.76 -11.16 -6.15
C GLY A 20 12.44 -11.43 -6.88
N TYR A 21 12.44 -12.15 -8.01
CA TYR A 21 11.23 -12.40 -8.81
C TYR A 21 10.19 -13.25 -8.08
N ARG A 22 10.64 -14.18 -7.24
CA ARG A 22 9.76 -15.08 -6.47
C ARG A 22 9.14 -14.40 -5.23
N LEU A 23 9.53 -13.15 -4.95
CA LEU A 23 9.07 -12.40 -3.77
C LEU A 23 9.23 -13.24 -2.49
N TRP A 24 8.20 -13.30 -1.66
CA TRP A 24 8.12 -14.12 -0.45
C TRP A 24 7.66 -15.57 -0.71
N LEU A 25 7.42 -15.98 -1.96
CA LEU A 25 6.94 -17.32 -2.35
C LEU A 25 8.09 -18.21 -2.87
N LYS A 26 9.25 -18.15 -2.22
CA LYS A 26 10.46 -18.84 -2.69
C LYS A 26 10.36 -20.36 -2.62
N TYR A 27 9.66 -20.90 -1.63
CA TYR A 27 9.53 -22.35 -1.39
C TYR A 27 10.86 -23.11 -1.45
N ASP A 28 11.94 -22.50 -0.98
CA ASP A 28 13.26 -23.14 -0.99
C ASP A 28 13.32 -24.31 0.00
N LEU A 29 14.09 -25.34 -0.35
CA LEU A 29 14.24 -26.55 0.45
C LEU A 29 14.56 -26.23 1.90
N ILE A 30 13.78 -26.79 2.83
CA ILE A 30 14.06 -26.68 4.26
C ILE A 30 15.36 -27.41 4.56
N LYS A 31 16.37 -26.67 5.04
CA LYS A 31 17.71 -27.22 5.33
C LYS A 31 17.71 -28.15 6.54
N ASP A 32 16.92 -27.84 7.57
CA ASP A 32 16.75 -28.71 8.73
C ASP A 32 16.04 -30.02 8.34
N ALA A 33 16.78 -31.13 8.38
CA ALA A 33 16.28 -32.44 7.97
C ALA A 33 15.21 -33.00 8.92
N GLY A 34 15.28 -32.71 10.22
CA GLY A 34 14.33 -33.18 11.22
C GLY A 34 12.97 -32.50 11.06
N GLN A 35 12.98 -31.18 10.89
CA GLN A 35 11.79 -30.39 10.60
C GLN A 35 11.16 -30.79 9.26
N ARG A 36 11.99 -30.96 8.21
CA ARG A 36 11.52 -31.42 6.91
C ARG A 36 10.87 -32.81 6.98
N ALA A 37 11.47 -33.75 7.70
CA ALA A 37 10.88 -35.06 7.95
C ALA A 37 9.56 -34.95 8.74
N SER A 38 9.51 -34.05 9.72
CA SER A 38 8.29 -33.80 10.49
C SER A 38 7.13 -33.32 9.63
N TYR A 39 7.38 -32.38 8.72
CA TYR A 39 6.37 -31.89 7.76
C TYR A 39 5.96 -32.96 6.76
N ALA A 40 6.92 -33.70 6.20
CA ALA A 40 6.67 -34.76 5.22
C ALA A 40 5.72 -35.86 5.75
N ARG A 41 5.72 -36.13 7.07
CA ARG A 41 4.77 -37.07 7.69
C ARG A 41 3.31 -36.69 7.51
N SER A 42 3.01 -35.39 7.40
CA SER A 42 1.63 -34.86 7.23
C SER A 42 1.34 -34.43 5.78
N ALA A 43 2.29 -34.59 4.85
CA ALA A 43 2.25 -34.01 3.51
C ALA A 43 2.73 -35.01 2.43
N GLN A 44 2.22 -36.24 2.47
CA GLN A 44 2.53 -37.30 1.50
C GLN A 44 1.64 -37.24 0.25
N LEU A 45 0.42 -36.71 0.37
CA LEU A 45 -0.52 -36.53 -0.74
C LEU A 45 -1.46 -35.36 -0.47
N ILE A 46 -1.97 -34.75 -1.54
CA ILE A 46 -2.99 -33.69 -1.49
C ILE A 46 -4.30 -34.29 -1.99
N VAL A 47 -5.38 -34.14 -1.22
CA VAL A 47 -6.71 -34.62 -1.59
C VAL A 47 -7.53 -33.46 -2.12
N LEU A 48 -7.92 -33.56 -3.39
CA LEU A 48 -8.84 -32.63 -4.05
C LEU A 48 -9.89 -33.43 -4.82
N ASN A 49 -11.15 -33.34 -4.39
CA ASN A 49 -12.30 -33.91 -5.09
C ASN A 49 -13.17 -32.79 -5.70
N SER A 50 -12.61 -32.01 -6.62
CA SER A 50 -13.30 -30.92 -7.29
C SER A 50 -12.57 -30.51 -8.56
N THR A 51 -13.32 -30.10 -9.58
CA THR A 51 -12.80 -29.54 -10.84
C THR A 51 -12.89 -28.00 -10.89
N ARG A 52 -13.41 -27.37 -9.83
CA ARG A 52 -13.56 -25.90 -9.75
C ARG A 52 -12.19 -25.20 -9.87
N PRO A 53 -12.05 -24.16 -10.73
CA PRO A 53 -10.75 -23.56 -11.04
C PRO A 53 -9.96 -23.09 -9.83
N VAL A 54 -10.60 -22.40 -8.88
CA VAL A 54 -9.93 -21.85 -7.69
C VAL A 54 -9.37 -22.97 -6.80
N LEU A 55 -10.11 -24.06 -6.60
CA LEU A 55 -9.62 -25.20 -5.83
C LEU A 55 -8.50 -25.97 -6.53
N LYS A 56 -8.56 -26.05 -7.86
CA LYS A 56 -7.46 -26.61 -8.66
C LYS A 56 -6.19 -25.76 -8.48
N THR A 57 -6.31 -24.45 -8.59
CA THR A 57 -5.22 -23.49 -8.32
C THR A 57 -4.68 -23.64 -6.91
N ALA A 58 -5.54 -23.79 -5.89
CA ALA A 58 -5.11 -24.03 -4.51
C ALA A 58 -4.31 -25.33 -4.36
N ALA A 59 -4.73 -26.44 -4.97
CA ALA A 59 -4.00 -27.70 -4.93
C ALA A 59 -2.66 -27.64 -5.67
N GLU A 60 -2.61 -26.98 -6.84
CA GLU A 60 -1.37 -26.78 -7.61
C GLU A 60 -0.36 -25.91 -6.85
N GLU A 61 -0.82 -24.85 -6.19
CA GLU A 61 0.04 -23.99 -5.37
C GLU A 61 0.59 -24.77 -4.17
N LEU A 62 -0.26 -25.54 -3.49
CA LEU A 62 0.15 -26.41 -2.38
C LEU A 62 1.18 -27.45 -2.83
N GLN A 63 0.95 -28.09 -3.98
CA GLN A 63 1.88 -29.07 -4.56
C GLN A 63 3.23 -28.41 -4.87
N THR A 64 3.22 -27.25 -5.52
CA THR A 64 4.44 -26.49 -5.87
C THR A 64 5.22 -26.12 -4.61
N GLY A 65 4.53 -25.56 -3.60
CA GLY A 65 5.16 -25.15 -2.36
C GLY A 65 5.72 -26.31 -1.55
N LEU A 66 4.98 -27.41 -1.40
CA LEU A 66 5.46 -28.59 -0.70
C LEU A 66 6.61 -29.28 -1.43
N GLN A 67 6.56 -29.35 -2.76
CA GLN A 67 7.64 -29.94 -3.55
C GLN A 67 8.95 -29.18 -3.36
N GLY A 68 8.90 -27.84 -3.39
CA GLY A 68 10.07 -27.00 -3.12
C GLY A 68 10.57 -27.16 -1.69
N LEU A 69 9.69 -26.97 -0.70
CA LEU A 69 10.05 -27.01 0.73
C LEU A 69 10.55 -28.39 1.18
N LEU A 70 9.96 -29.48 0.69
CA LEU A 70 10.27 -30.84 1.13
C LEU A 70 11.23 -31.60 0.20
N GLY A 71 11.45 -31.10 -1.02
CA GLY A 71 12.34 -31.71 -2.00
C GLY A 71 11.82 -33.02 -2.62
N LYS A 72 10.50 -33.26 -2.57
CA LYS A 72 9.87 -34.48 -3.08
C LYS A 72 8.55 -34.17 -3.78
N PRO A 73 8.19 -34.89 -4.85
CA PRO A 73 6.90 -34.72 -5.51
C PRO A 73 5.76 -35.16 -4.59
N ILE A 74 4.72 -34.34 -4.46
CA ILE A 74 3.52 -34.63 -3.68
C ILE A 74 2.34 -34.83 -4.64
N PRO A 75 1.78 -36.04 -4.80
CA PRO A 75 0.68 -36.28 -5.74
C PRO A 75 -0.63 -35.63 -5.28
N ILE A 76 -1.40 -35.12 -6.24
CA ILE A 76 -2.79 -34.71 -6.04
C ILE A 76 -3.69 -35.90 -6.43
N VAL A 77 -4.57 -36.31 -5.51
CA VAL A 77 -5.46 -37.46 -5.68
C VAL A 77 -6.90 -37.12 -5.29
N ALA A 78 -7.87 -37.87 -5.82
CA ALA A 78 -9.29 -37.63 -5.52
C ALA A 78 -9.71 -38.09 -4.12
N SER A 79 -9.00 -39.03 -3.50
CA SER A 79 -9.30 -39.57 -2.17
C SER A 79 -8.04 -40.02 -1.45
N ALA A 80 -8.00 -39.87 -0.13
CA ALA A 80 -6.93 -40.41 0.72
C ALA A 80 -6.97 -41.94 0.86
N ALA A 81 -8.11 -42.59 0.56
CA ALA A 81 -8.32 -44.03 0.75
C ALA A 81 -7.89 -44.54 2.16
N GLY A 82 -8.14 -43.74 3.20
CA GLY A 82 -7.79 -44.06 4.60
C GLY A 82 -6.31 -43.87 4.97
N LYS A 83 -5.45 -43.40 4.05
CA LYS A 83 -4.04 -43.13 4.34
C LYS A 83 -3.87 -41.87 5.20
N THR A 84 -3.09 -42.00 6.27
CA THR A 84 -2.57 -40.85 7.05
C THR A 84 -1.50 -40.11 6.24
N GLY A 85 -1.17 -38.88 6.64
CA GLY A 85 -0.18 -38.07 5.93
C GLY A 85 -0.75 -37.29 4.75
N SER A 86 -2.05 -36.99 4.80
CA SER A 86 -2.75 -36.30 3.72
C SER A 86 -3.08 -34.85 4.08
N ILE A 87 -3.12 -33.99 3.06
CA ILE A 87 -3.67 -32.64 3.18
C ILE A 87 -4.96 -32.57 2.38
N ILE A 88 -6.09 -32.35 3.05
CA ILE A 88 -7.43 -32.39 2.49
C ILE A 88 -7.95 -30.97 2.29
N LEU A 89 -8.33 -30.64 1.06
CA LEU A 89 -8.95 -29.36 0.72
C LEU A 89 -10.47 -29.50 0.74
N THR A 90 -11.16 -28.75 1.61
CA THR A 90 -12.60 -28.90 1.86
C THR A 90 -13.32 -27.57 1.78
N VAL A 91 -14.44 -27.54 1.06
CA VAL A 91 -15.38 -26.41 1.09
C VAL A 91 -16.59 -26.82 1.92
N ASN A 92 -16.84 -26.08 3.00
CA ASN A 92 -17.95 -26.30 3.91
C ASN A 92 -18.67 -24.96 4.18
N PRO A 93 -19.75 -24.65 3.43
CA PRO A 93 -20.53 -23.42 3.62
C PRO A 93 -21.11 -23.27 5.03
N GLY A 94 -21.36 -24.39 5.72
CA GLY A 94 -21.94 -24.41 7.07
C GLY A 94 -20.97 -24.13 8.21
N GLN A 95 -19.70 -23.78 7.93
CA GLN A 95 -18.69 -23.59 8.97
C GLN A 95 -18.96 -22.31 9.80
N PRO A 96 -19.41 -22.39 11.06
CA PRO A 96 -20.03 -21.24 11.75
C PRO A 96 -19.03 -20.13 12.13
N GLN A 97 -17.74 -20.47 12.27
CA GLN A 97 -16.70 -19.54 12.74
C GLN A 97 -16.03 -18.72 11.63
N LEU A 98 -16.39 -18.94 10.36
CA LEU A 98 -15.76 -18.29 9.22
C LEU A 98 -16.72 -17.31 8.54
N ASN A 99 -16.19 -16.23 7.97
CA ASN A 99 -16.89 -15.51 6.89
C ASN A 99 -16.61 -16.20 5.54
N ASP A 100 -17.13 -15.65 4.44
CA ASP A 100 -17.08 -16.29 3.12
C ASP A 100 -15.66 -16.56 2.61
N GLU A 101 -14.68 -15.74 2.99
CA GLU A 101 -13.28 -15.88 2.58
C GLU A 101 -12.40 -16.46 3.69
N GLY A 102 -12.98 -16.81 4.84
CA GLY A 102 -12.24 -17.38 5.96
C GLY A 102 -11.76 -18.81 5.71
N TYR A 103 -10.78 -19.24 6.52
CA TYR A 103 -10.26 -20.59 6.53
C TYR A 103 -10.02 -21.14 7.94
N GLN A 104 -10.04 -22.46 8.04
CA GLN A 104 -9.59 -23.23 9.19
C GLN A 104 -8.61 -24.33 8.74
N ILE A 105 -7.50 -24.47 9.45
CA ILE A 105 -6.47 -25.47 9.22
C ILE A 105 -6.31 -26.29 10.50
N LEU A 106 -6.57 -27.59 10.43
CA LEU A 106 -6.44 -28.51 11.55
C LEU A 106 -5.52 -29.67 11.19
N ASN A 107 -4.56 -30.02 12.05
CA ASN A 107 -3.85 -31.29 11.96
C ASN A 107 -4.39 -32.28 13.00
N ARG A 108 -4.92 -33.42 12.53
CA ARG A 108 -5.35 -34.54 13.38
C ARG A 108 -4.67 -35.82 12.90
N ARG A 109 -3.83 -36.42 13.75
CA ARG A 109 -3.12 -37.69 13.45
C ARG A 109 -2.41 -37.67 12.08
N ASN A 110 -1.62 -36.63 11.82
CA ASN A 110 -0.91 -36.37 10.55
C ASN A 110 -1.82 -36.18 9.33
N THR A 111 -3.08 -35.80 9.53
CA THR A 111 -3.98 -35.41 8.46
C THR A 111 -4.31 -33.94 8.64
N ILE A 112 -3.86 -33.11 7.70
CA ILE A 112 -4.16 -31.69 7.69
C ILE A 112 -5.43 -31.47 6.90
N THR A 113 -6.42 -30.80 7.46
CA THR A 113 -7.62 -30.38 6.73
C THR A 113 -7.62 -28.86 6.62
N ILE A 114 -7.71 -28.34 5.40
CA ILE A 114 -7.90 -26.93 5.09
C ILE A 114 -9.36 -26.75 4.67
N THR A 115 -10.14 -26.06 5.49
CA THR A 115 -11.58 -25.83 5.28
C THR A 115 -11.84 -24.36 5.05
N GLY A 116 -12.58 -24.01 4.01
CA GLY A 116 -13.14 -22.67 3.79
C GLY A 116 -14.64 -22.73 3.52
N LYS A 117 -15.36 -21.60 3.68
CA LYS A 117 -16.77 -21.51 3.26
C LYS A 117 -16.93 -21.50 1.74
N THR A 118 -15.95 -20.91 1.07
CA THR A 118 -15.85 -20.81 -0.39
C THR A 118 -14.50 -21.35 -0.86
N ASP A 119 -14.34 -21.44 -2.17
CA ASP A 119 -13.09 -21.88 -2.81
C ASP A 119 -11.94 -20.92 -2.49
N SER A 120 -12.22 -19.61 -2.47
CA SER A 120 -11.24 -18.58 -2.11
C SER A 120 -10.75 -18.75 -0.67
N GLY A 121 -11.65 -19.08 0.27
CA GLY A 121 -11.26 -19.40 1.64
C GLY A 121 -10.25 -20.56 1.70
N VAL A 122 -10.48 -21.63 0.93
CA VAL A 122 -9.52 -22.74 0.83
C VAL A 122 -8.19 -22.30 0.22
N LEU A 123 -8.21 -21.50 -0.84
CA LEU A 123 -7.00 -20.95 -1.46
C LEU A 123 -6.18 -20.13 -0.46
N TYR A 124 -6.82 -19.23 0.31
CA TYR A 124 -6.13 -18.46 1.34
C TYR A 124 -5.59 -19.34 2.47
N GLY A 125 -6.32 -20.40 2.84
CA GLY A 125 -5.85 -21.42 3.79
C GLY A 125 -4.62 -22.18 3.30
N VAL A 126 -4.52 -22.48 2.00
CA VAL A 126 -3.31 -23.06 1.39
C VAL A 126 -2.11 -22.14 1.55
N PHE A 127 -2.25 -20.87 1.18
CA PHE A 127 -1.16 -19.90 1.34
C PHE A 127 -0.79 -19.69 2.81
N ALA A 128 -1.76 -19.73 3.72
CA ALA A 128 -1.49 -19.66 5.15
C ALA A 128 -0.71 -20.87 5.67
N LEU A 129 -1.02 -22.09 5.20
CA LEU A 129 -0.23 -23.27 5.52
C LEU A 129 1.19 -23.16 4.97
N LEU A 130 1.35 -22.76 3.70
CA LEU A 130 2.68 -22.61 3.09
C LEU A 130 3.53 -21.56 3.83
N ARG A 131 2.93 -20.43 4.21
CA ARG A 131 3.55 -19.41 5.05
C ARG A 131 3.98 -19.96 6.42
N HIS A 132 3.13 -20.77 7.06
CA HIS A 132 3.45 -21.45 8.33
C HIS A 132 4.68 -22.37 8.21
N LEU A 133 4.81 -23.09 7.09
CA LEU A 133 5.97 -23.95 6.81
C LEU A 133 7.24 -23.16 6.45
N GLN A 134 7.10 -22.08 5.66
CA GLN A 134 8.21 -21.19 5.30
C GLN A 134 8.80 -20.50 6.54
N THR A 135 7.95 -20.12 7.50
CA THR A 135 8.34 -19.51 8.78
C THR A 135 8.71 -20.52 9.87
N ARG A 136 8.92 -21.79 9.49
CA ARG A 136 9.48 -22.85 10.35
C ARG A 136 8.64 -23.16 11.59
N GLN A 137 7.32 -22.93 11.53
CA GLN A 137 6.41 -23.16 12.65
C GLN A 137 6.02 -24.64 12.77
N SER A 138 5.78 -25.12 13.99
CA SER A 138 5.41 -26.52 14.22
C SER A 138 4.01 -26.85 13.68
N ILE A 139 3.82 -28.06 13.14
CA ILE A 139 2.50 -28.55 12.71
C ILE A 139 1.92 -29.64 13.63
N ALA A 140 2.60 -29.99 14.73
CA ALA A 140 2.21 -31.13 15.57
C ALA A 140 0.80 -30.99 16.17
N GLN A 141 0.40 -29.76 16.52
CA GLN A 141 -0.91 -29.39 17.06
C GLN A 141 -1.50 -28.21 16.27
N LEU A 142 -1.35 -28.25 14.94
CA LEU A 142 -1.78 -27.15 14.08
C LEU A 142 -3.31 -26.95 14.20
N SER A 143 -3.71 -25.76 14.65
CA SER A 143 -5.10 -25.33 14.68
C SER A 143 -5.16 -23.82 14.41
N LEU A 144 -5.31 -23.45 13.14
CA LEU A 144 -5.41 -22.06 12.71
C LEU A 144 -6.83 -21.79 12.23
N THR A 145 -7.42 -20.67 12.64
CA THR A 145 -8.70 -20.19 12.10
C THR A 145 -8.55 -18.70 11.86
N SER A 146 -8.91 -18.23 10.66
CA SER A 146 -8.79 -16.82 10.31
C SER A 146 -9.85 -16.42 9.29
N SER A 147 -10.28 -15.16 9.34
CA SER A 147 -11.22 -14.56 8.40
C SER A 147 -10.80 -13.11 8.18
N PRO A 148 -10.87 -12.58 6.94
CA PRO A 148 -10.52 -11.20 6.68
C PRO A 148 -11.51 -10.27 7.39
N LYS A 149 -11.00 -9.15 7.93
CA LYS A 149 -11.80 -8.11 8.58
C LYS A 149 -12.42 -7.12 7.59
N ILE A 150 -11.83 -6.97 6.40
CA ILE A 150 -12.26 -6.02 5.36
C ILE A 150 -12.61 -6.82 4.09
N GLN A 151 -13.73 -6.50 3.45
CA GLN A 151 -14.26 -7.25 2.30
C GLN A 151 -13.46 -7.02 1.01
N HIS A 152 -13.26 -5.76 0.63
CA HIS A 152 -12.52 -5.39 -0.58
C HIS A 152 -11.08 -5.00 -0.21
N ARG A 153 -10.12 -5.83 -0.59
CA ARG A 153 -8.69 -5.67 -0.25
C ARG A 153 -7.92 -5.56 -1.55
N MET A 154 -7.53 -4.33 -1.90
CA MET A 154 -7.26 -3.98 -3.30
C MET A 154 -5.89 -3.33 -3.51
N LEU A 155 -5.34 -3.50 -4.72
CA LEU A 155 -4.28 -2.63 -5.23
C LEU A 155 -4.82 -1.69 -6.31
N ASN A 156 -4.37 -0.44 -6.28
CA ASN A 156 -4.64 0.55 -7.30
C ASN A 156 -3.36 0.79 -8.11
N HIS A 157 -3.41 0.55 -9.42
CA HIS A 157 -2.29 0.80 -10.32
C HIS A 157 -2.45 2.16 -10.98
N TRP A 158 -1.44 3.02 -10.88
CA TRP A 158 -1.43 4.32 -11.56
C TRP A 158 -0.81 4.21 -12.96
N ASP A 159 -1.24 3.18 -13.68
CA ASP A 159 -0.62 2.73 -14.92
C ASP A 159 -1.32 3.35 -16.13
N ASN A 160 -0.53 3.94 -17.01
CA ASN A 160 -0.99 4.55 -18.25
C ASN A 160 -1.02 3.54 -19.40
N THR A 161 -1.73 3.88 -20.47
CA THR A 161 -1.87 3.01 -21.65
C THR A 161 -0.57 2.84 -22.44
N ASP A 162 0.41 3.72 -22.25
CA ASP A 162 1.73 3.69 -22.87
C ASP A 162 2.77 2.94 -22.03
N ALA A 163 2.33 2.20 -21.02
CA ALA A 163 3.14 1.48 -20.04
C ALA A 163 3.94 2.35 -19.06
N SER A 164 3.86 3.68 -19.12
CA SER A 164 4.37 4.51 -18.02
C SER A 164 3.50 4.33 -16.77
N ILE A 165 4.10 4.51 -15.60
CA ILE A 165 3.39 4.49 -14.32
C ILE A 165 3.54 5.87 -13.67
N GLU A 166 2.44 6.54 -13.39
CA GLU A 166 2.45 7.77 -12.61
C GLU A 166 2.90 7.46 -11.17
N ARG A 167 4.00 8.09 -10.74
CA ARG A 167 4.69 7.78 -9.48
C ARG A 167 5.16 6.32 -9.39
N GLY A 168 5.55 5.73 -10.52
CA GLY A 168 6.17 4.41 -10.56
C GLY A 168 7.69 4.47 -10.48
N TYR A 169 8.28 3.67 -9.59
CA TYR A 169 9.73 3.63 -9.33
C TYR A 169 10.32 2.23 -9.49
N ALA A 170 9.60 1.35 -10.19
CA ALA A 170 9.92 -0.06 -10.33
C ALA A 170 9.80 -0.55 -11.78
N GLY A 171 10.13 0.32 -12.75
CA GLY A 171 10.00 0.05 -14.18
C GLY A 171 8.65 0.46 -14.77
N GLU A 172 8.33 -0.12 -15.92
CA GLU A 172 7.09 0.09 -16.66
C GLU A 172 5.91 -0.70 -16.08
N SER A 173 4.70 -0.44 -16.55
CA SER A 173 3.49 -1.19 -16.23
C SER A 173 3.71 -2.69 -16.44
N LEU A 174 3.14 -3.49 -15.55
CA LEU A 174 3.06 -4.94 -15.76
C LEU A 174 2.23 -5.26 -17.01
N TRP A 175 1.21 -4.44 -17.30
CA TRP A 175 0.20 -4.71 -18.32
C TRP A 175 0.72 -4.35 -19.72
N LYS A 176 1.01 -5.36 -20.53
CA LYS A 176 1.52 -5.17 -21.90
C LYS A 176 0.35 -4.97 -22.85
N TRP A 177 -0.29 -3.81 -22.77
CA TRP A 177 -1.54 -3.52 -23.50
C TRP A 177 -1.46 -3.79 -25.00
N TYR A 178 -0.30 -3.58 -25.64
CA TYR A 178 -0.12 -3.83 -27.07
C TYR A 178 -0.01 -5.32 -27.43
N GLU A 179 0.31 -6.20 -26.49
CA GLU A 179 0.40 -7.66 -26.69
C GLU A 179 -0.93 -8.39 -26.36
N LEU A 180 -1.77 -7.79 -25.54
CA LEU A 180 -3.05 -8.36 -25.13
C LEU A 180 -4.12 -8.25 -26.25
N PRO A 181 -5.07 -9.18 -26.36
CA PRO A 181 -5.18 -10.43 -25.61
C PRO A 181 -4.36 -11.60 -26.17
N GLU A 182 -3.74 -11.46 -27.34
CA GLU A 182 -3.12 -12.57 -28.08
C GLU A 182 -1.93 -13.21 -27.35
N ARG A 183 -1.19 -12.42 -26.57
CA ARG A 183 -0.06 -12.89 -25.77
C ARG A 183 -0.23 -12.52 -24.30
N ILE A 184 -0.38 -13.55 -23.48
CA ILE A 184 -0.51 -13.45 -22.02
C ILE A 184 0.87 -13.62 -21.39
N ASP A 185 1.39 -12.56 -20.76
CA ASP A 185 2.66 -12.65 -20.04
C ASP A 185 2.51 -13.55 -18.80
N PRO A 186 3.39 -14.56 -18.60
CA PRO A 186 3.36 -15.40 -17.41
C PRO A 186 3.42 -14.63 -16.08
N ARG A 187 3.98 -13.41 -16.07
CA ARG A 187 3.99 -12.53 -14.89
C ARG A 187 2.60 -12.17 -14.38
N TYR A 188 1.56 -12.23 -15.21
CA TYR A 188 0.19 -11.97 -14.74
C TYR A 188 -0.27 -13.03 -13.75
N ARG A 189 0.11 -14.30 -13.98
CA ARG A 189 -0.12 -15.39 -13.02
C ARG A 189 0.68 -15.16 -11.75
N GLU A 190 1.95 -14.77 -11.86
CA GLU A 190 2.82 -14.52 -10.70
C GLU A 190 2.33 -13.35 -9.84
N TYR A 191 1.85 -12.27 -10.47
CA TYR A 191 1.19 -11.16 -9.79
C TYR A 191 -0.07 -11.63 -9.05
N ALA A 192 -0.93 -12.42 -9.69
CA ALA A 192 -2.14 -12.95 -9.06
C ALA A 192 -1.81 -13.88 -7.88
N ARG A 193 -0.80 -14.74 -8.03
CA ARG A 193 -0.27 -15.61 -6.97
C ARG A 193 0.20 -14.81 -5.76
N ALA A 194 1.02 -13.78 -5.99
CA ALA A 194 1.55 -12.92 -4.93
C ALA A 194 0.42 -12.22 -4.15
N ASN A 195 -0.54 -11.61 -4.84
CA ASN A 195 -1.68 -10.94 -4.22
C ASN A 195 -2.58 -11.89 -3.41
N ALA A 196 -2.94 -13.03 -3.99
CA ALA A 196 -3.77 -14.02 -3.30
C ALA A 196 -3.08 -14.58 -2.04
N SER A 197 -1.75 -14.70 -2.05
CA SER A 197 -0.98 -15.21 -0.91
C SER A 197 -1.06 -14.34 0.36
N ILE A 198 -1.34 -13.06 0.18
CA ILE A 198 -1.54 -12.07 1.24
C ILE A 198 -3.01 -11.61 1.34
N GLY A 199 -3.92 -12.31 0.65
CA GLY A 199 -5.37 -12.11 0.78
C GLY A 199 -5.94 -10.96 -0.04
N ILE A 200 -5.17 -10.29 -0.91
CA ILE A 200 -5.69 -9.26 -1.82
C ILE A 200 -6.64 -9.93 -2.83
N ASN A 201 -7.84 -9.36 -2.99
CA ASN A 201 -8.92 -9.92 -3.81
C ASN A 201 -9.45 -8.96 -4.89
N GLY A 202 -8.81 -7.80 -5.07
CA GLY A 202 -9.16 -6.87 -6.13
C GLY A 202 -7.96 -6.08 -6.65
N THR A 203 -8.04 -5.68 -7.91
CA THR A 203 -7.04 -4.79 -8.51
C THR A 203 -7.68 -3.82 -9.51
N VAL A 204 -7.34 -2.54 -9.38
CA VAL A 204 -7.64 -1.53 -10.40
C VAL A 204 -6.42 -1.44 -11.30
N VAL A 205 -6.56 -1.81 -12.57
CA VAL A 205 -5.40 -2.03 -13.48
C VAL A 205 -4.95 -0.79 -14.25
N ASN A 206 -5.55 0.37 -13.99
CA ASN A 206 -5.27 1.59 -14.74
C ASN A 206 -5.36 2.87 -13.89
N ASN A 207 -4.66 3.90 -14.36
CA ASN A 207 -4.50 5.17 -13.68
C ASN A 207 -5.83 5.85 -13.31
N VAL A 208 -5.86 6.43 -12.11
CA VAL A 208 -6.96 7.27 -11.60
C VAL A 208 -7.11 8.56 -12.40
N ASN A 209 -6.03 9.07 -13.01
CA ASN A 209 -6.10 10.04 -14.10
C ASN A 209 -6.55 9.30 -15.37
N ALA A 210 -7.82 8.89 -15.37
CA ALA A 210 -8.32 7.83 -16.23
C ALA A 210 -8.42 8.22 -17.70
N SER A 211 -8.19 7.24 -18.58
CA SER A 211 -8.41 7.36 -20.02
C SER A 211 -9.70 6.66 -20.43
N SER A 212 -10.54 7.33 -21.23
CA SER A 212 -11.74 6.70 -21.82
C SER A 212 -11.40 5.53 -22.75
N ARG A 213 -10.14 5.38 -23.16
CA ARG A 213 -9.67 4.24 -23.96
C ARG A 213 -10.01 2.90 -23.32
N PHE A 214 -9.95 2.78 -22.00
CA PHE A 214 -10.29 1.53 -21.29
C PHE A 214 -11.76 1.12 -21.39
N LEU A 215 -12.63 1.98 -21.90
CA LEU A 215 -14.07 1.71 -22.09
C LEU A 215 -14.42 1.40 -23.55
N THR A 216 -13.43 1.30 -24.45
CA THR A 216 -13.66 0.86 -25.84
C THR A 216 -13.67 -0.66 -25.92
N ALA A 217 -14.38 -1.21 -26.92
CA ALA A 217 -14.48 -2.66 -27.11
C ALA A 217 -13.10 -3.35 -27.19
N GLU A 218 -12.13 -2.73 -27.87
CA GLU A 218 -10.77 -3.25 -28.01
C GLU A 218 -10.07 -3.40 -26.65
N TYR A 219 -10.08 -2.37 -25.82
CA TYR A 219 -9.42 -2.44 -24.51
C TYR A 219 -10.18 -3.28 -23.51
N LEU A 220 -11.51 -3.35 -23.58
CA LEU A 220 -12.29 -4.24 -22.73
C LEU A 220 -11.94 -5.72 -22.96
N GLN A 221 -11.61 -6.13 -24.20
CA GLN A 221 -11.09 -7.48 -24.46
C GLN A 221 -9.71 -7.72 -23.81
N LYS A 222 -8.83 -6.71 -23.86
CA LYS A 222 -7.52 -6.76 -23.18
C LYS A 222 -7.69 -6.88 -21.67
N VAL A 223 -8.58 -6.10 -21.07
CA VAL A 223 -8.90 -6.19 -19.63
C VAL A 223 -9.51 -7.54 -19.27
N ALA A 224 -10.40 -8.09 -20.11
CA ALA A 224 -10.99 -9.41 -19.91
C ALA A 224 -9.92 -10.53 -19.90
N SER A 225 -8.88 -10.42 -20.72
CA SER A 225 -7.77 -11.37 -20.71
C SER A 225 -6.99 -11.38 -19.39
N LEU A 226 -6.79 -10.20 -18.77
CA LEU A 226 -6.22 -10.10 -17.41
C LEU A 226 -7.17 -10.72 -16.37
N ALA A 227 -8.48 -10.43 -16.46
CA ALA A 227 -9.48 -10.96 -15.54
C ALA A 227 -9.51 -12.49 -15.57
N ASN A 228 -9.34 -13.09 -16.75
CA ASN A 228 -9.26 -14.54 -16.90
C ASN A 228 -8.06 -15.17 -16.18
N VAL A 229 -6.92 -14.48 -16.12
CA VAL A 229 -5.73 -14.95 -15.38
C VAL A 229 -5.93 -14.80 -13.87
N PHE A 230 -6.65 -13.76 -13.43
CA PHE A 230 -6.79 -13.40 -12.01
C PHE A 230 -7.91 -14.15 -11.31
N ARG A 231 -8.97 -14.51 -12.03
CA ARG A 231 -10.16 -15.20 -11.48
C ARG A 231 -9.86 -16.50 -10.74
N PRO A 232 -8.97 -17.40 -11.21
CA PRO A 232 -8.59 -18.61 -10.45
C PRO A 232 -7.91 -18.32 -9.11
N TYR A 233 -7.41 -17.09 -8.90
CA TYR A 233 -6.82 -16.64 -7.64
C TYR A 233 -7.81 -15.85 -6.76
N GLY A 234 -9.08 -15.80 -7.15
CA GLY A 234 -10.12 -15.06 -6.41
C GLY A 234 -9.96 -13.53 -6.49
N ILE A 235 -9.27 -13.02 -7.51
CA ILE A 235 -9.01 -11.59 -7.67
C ILE A 235 -9.93 -11.01 -8.75
N LYS A 236 -10.74 -10.01 -8.38
CA LYS A 236 -11.59 -9.26 -9.31
C LYS A 236 -10.84 -8.08 -9.92
N ILE A 237 -11.14 -7.77 -11.18
CA ILE A 237 -10.66 -6.55 -11.84
C ILE A 237 -11.66 -5.41 -11.64
N TYR A 238 -11.11 -4.22 -11.45
CA TYR A 238 -11.80 -2.93 -11.41
C TYR A 238 -11.12 -2.00 -12.42
N LEU A 239 -11.82 -0.94 -12.82
CA LEU A 239 -11.27 0.08 -13.72
C LEU A 239 -11.46 1.48 -13.14
N SER A 240 -10.41 2.29 -13.21
CA SER A 240 -10.53 3.74 -13.11
C SER A 240 -11.25 4.25 -14.35
N VAL A 241 -12.30 5.06 -14.19
CA VAL A 241 -13.11 5.56 -15.33
C VAL A 241 -13.00 7.07 -15.51
N TYR A 242 -12.96 7.48 -16.78
CA TYR A 242 -13.00 8.88 -17.15
C TYR A 242 -14.45 9.36 -17.18
N PHE A 243 -14.84 10.21 -16.22
CA PHE A 243 -16.24 10.59 -15.99
C PHE A 243 -16.96 11.12 -17.27
N PRO A 244 -16.33 11.93 -18.13
CA PRO A 244 -16.91 12.39 -19.40
C PRO A 244 -16.81 11.42 -20.58
N ALA A 245 -16.55 10.12 -20.35
CA ALA A 245 -16.55 9.12 -21.42
C ALA A 245 -17.81 9.12 -22.32
N PRO A 246 -19.04 9.38 -21.83
CA PRO A 246 -20.21 9.54 -22.71
C PRO A 246 -20.02 10.61 -23.79
N LYS A 247 -19.26 11.68 -23.51
CA LYS A 247 -18.92 12.70 -24.51
C LYS A 247 -17.78 12.25 -25.41
N THR A 248 -16.68 11.78 -24.83
CA THR A 248 -15.44 11.57 -25.59
C THR A 248 -15.49 10.36 -26.51
N ILE A 249 -16.20 9.30 -26.11
CA ILE A 249 -16.32 8.06 -26.90
C ILE A 249 -17.77 7.64 -27.13
N GLY A 250 -18.74 8.25 -26.43
CA GLY A 250 -20.17 7.97 -26.59
C GLY A 250 -20.90 8.91 -27.55
N GLY A 251 -20.28 10.03 -27.96
CA GLY A 251 -20.89 11.00 -28.88
C GLY A 251 -21.99 11.87 -28.26
N LEU A 252 -22.22 11.80 -26.95
CA LEU A 252 -23.18 12.66 -26.26
C LEU A 252 -22.66 14.09 -26.13
N LYS A 253 -23.58 15.05 -26.05
CA LYS A 253 -23.24 16.48 -25.89
C LYS A 253 -22.83 16.85 -24.47
N THR A 254 -23.20 16.03 -23.49
CA THR A 254 -23.01 16.26 -22.06
C THR A 254 -22.52 15.00 -21.33
N ALA A 255 -22.01 15.18 -20.12
CA ALA A 255 -21.78 14.10 -19.16
C ALA A 255 -22.40 14.43 -17.79
N ASP A 256 -23.46 15.25 -17.79
CA ASP A 256 -24.25 15.53 -16.59
C ASP A 256 -24.86 14.22 -16.07
N PRO A 257 -24.58 13.80 -14.82
CA PRO A 257 -25.10 12.54 -14.28
C PRO A 257 -26.62 12.50 -14.13
N LEU A 258 -27.31 13.64 -14.22
CA LEU A 258 -28.78 13.67 -14.20
C LEU A 258 -29.41 13.65 -15.61
N ASP A 259 -28.60 13.68 -16.67
CA ASP A 259 -29.10 13.57 -18.04
C ASP A 259 -29.50 12.11 -18.36
N PRO A 260 -30.73 11.83 -18.85
CA PRO A 260 -31.17 10.47 -19.14
C PRO A 260 -30.32 9.72 -20.17
N GLU A 261 -29.77 10.40 -21.18
CA GLU A 261 -28.92 9.76 -22.20
C GLU A 261 -27.57 9.34 -21.60
N VAL A 262 -27.02 10.15 -20.68
CA VAL A 262 -25.80 9.81 -19.92
C VAL A 262 -26.03 8.59 -19.03
N ASN A 263 -27.16 8.54 -18.33
CA ASN A 263 -27.54 7.40 -17.49
C ASN A 263 -27.68 6.11 -18.32
N GLN A 264 -28.34 6.20 -19.48
CA GLN A 264 -28.49 5.07 -20.40
C GLN A 264 -27.13 4.61 -20.94
N TRP A 265 -26.26 5.52 -21.35
CA TRP A 265 -24.93 5.19 -21.85
C TRP A 265 -24.10 4.40 -20.82
N TRP A 266 -24.09 4.83 -19.56
CA TRP A 266 -23.37 4.11 -18.50
C TRP A 266 -23.99 2.75 -18.19
N THR A 267 -25.32 2.63 -18.25
CA THR A 267 -26.03 1.35 -18.11
C THR A 267 -25.61 0.37 -19.21
N ASP A 268 -25.60 0.81 -20.47
CA ASP A 268 -25.20 -0.01 -21.60
C ASP A 268 -23.71 -0.38 -21.55
N LYS A 269 -22.86 0.57 -21.13
CA LYS A 269 -21.43 0.31 -20.96
C LYS A 269 -21.18 -0.70 -19.84
N ALA A 270 -21.89 -0.61 -18.72
CA ALA A 270 -21.82 -1.61 -17.65
C ALA A 270 -22.24 -2.99 -18.18
N ASN A 271 -23.36 -3.09 -18.90
CA ASN A 271 -23.82 -4.35 -19.50
C ASN A 271 -22.78 -4.97 -20.45
N GLU A 272 -22.11 -4.16 -21.28
CA GLU A 272 -21.02 -4.61 -22.14
C GLU A 272 -19.83 -5.16 -21.35
N ILE A 273 -19.40 -4.45 -20.30
CA ILE A 273 -18.29 -4.89 -19.44
C ILE A 273 -18.64 -6.22 -18.77
N TYR A 274 -19.82 -6.35 -18.17
CA TYR A 274 -20.22 -7.59 -17.50
C TYR A 274 -20.46 -8.76 -18.45
N LYS A 275 -20.79 -8.51 -19.71
CA LYS A 275 -20.81 -9.56 -20.74
C LYS A 275 -19.42 -10.14 -21.00
N LEU A 276 -18.38 -9.30 -20.98
CA LEU A 276 -16.99 -9.71 -21.20
C LEU A 276 -16.32 -10.24 -19.92
N ILE A 277 -16.69 -9.66 -18.77
CA ILE A 277 -16.10 -9.93 -17.46
C ILE A 277 -17.25 -10.11 -16.44
N PRO A 278 -17.85 -11.31 -16.36
CA PRO A 278 -19.06 -11.54 -15.55
C PRO A 278 -18.89 -11.27 -14.04
N ASP A 279 -17.66 -11.29 -13.56
CA ASP A 279 -17.27 -11.03 -12.18
C ASP A 279 -16.54 -9.70 -11.98
N PHE A 280 -16.70 -8.75 -12.91
CA PHE A 280 -16.13 -7.41 -12.81
C PHE A 280 -16.49 -6.76 -11.47
N GLY A 281 -15.48 -6.18 -10.81
CA GLY A 281 -15.61 -5.62 -9.48
C GLY A 281 -16.37 -4.30 -9.45
N GLY A 282 -16.11 -3.43 -10.43
CA GLY A 282 -16.71 -2.10 -10.50
C GLY A 282 -15.70 -1.01 -10.84
N PHE A 283 -16.04 0.23 -10.48
CA PHE A 283 -15.28 1.42 -10.90
C PHE A 283 -14.54 2.10 -9.75
N LEU A 284 -13.34 2.61 -10.04
CA LEU A 284 -12.65 3.61 -9.24
C LEU A 284 -12.80 4.99 -9.91
N VAL A 285 -13.06 6.04 -9.14
CA VAL A 285 -13.31 7.37 -9.71
C VAL A 285 -12.50 8.44 -9.00
N LYS A 286 -11.68 9.17 -9.76
CA LYS A 286 -11.13 10.49 -9.39
C LYS A 286 -11.87 11.53 -10.22
N ALA A 287 -12.62 12.41 -9.56
CA ALA A 287 -13.46 13.41 -10.23
C ALA A 287 -13.34 14.76 -9.54
N ASN A 288 -13.37 15.85 -10.32
CA ASN A 288 -13.19 17.25 -9.86
C ASN A 288 -11.93 17.46 -9.00
N SER A 289 -10.83 16.81 -9.38
CA SER A 289 -9.57 16.84 -8.63
C SER A 289 -8.38 16.93 -9.60
N GLU A 290 -7.50 17.91 -9.39
CA GLU A 290 -6.27 18.11 -10.18
C GLU A 290 -6.51 18.18 -11.69
N GLY A 291 -7.57 18.87 -12.10
CA GLY A 291 -7.96 19.01 -13.50
C GLY A 291 -8.74 17.82 -14.06
N GLN A 292 -8.96 16.75 -13.29
CA GLN A 292 -9.87 15.68 -13.70
C GLN A 292 -11.33 16.17 -13.65
N PRO A 293 -12.10 15.99 -14.74
CA PRO A 293 -13.48 16.42 -14.83
C PRO A 293 -14.40 15.59 -13.93
N GLY A 294 -15.61 16.10 -13.68
CA GLY A 294 -16.55 15.42 -12.80
C GLY A 294 -17.91 16.12 -12.67
N PRO A 295 -18.79 15.64 -11.78
CA PRO A 295 -20.15 16.16 -11.64
C PRO A 295 -20.23 17.67 -11.37
N GLN A 296 -19.25 18.26 -10.67
CA GLN A 296 -19.28 19.69 -10.36
C GLN A 296 -19.17 20.58 -11.61
N ASP A 297 -18.63 20.07 -12.72
CA ASP A 297 -18.55 20.80 -13.99
C ASP A 297 -19.95 21.01 -14.62
N TYR A 298 -20.95 20.28 -14.12
CA TYR A 298 -22.35 20.31 -14.55
C TYR A 298 -23.27 20.88 -13.44
N GLY A 299 -22.70 21.51 -12.40
CA GLY A 299 -23.47 22.02 -11.27
C GLY A 299 -24.07 20.93 -10.38
N ARG A 300 -23.50 19.71 -10.39
CA ARG A 300 -23.92 18.56 -9.58
C ARG A 300 -22.94 18.31 -8.42
N ASN A 301 -23.34 17.50 -7.46
CA ASN A 301 -22.47 17.09 -6.35
C ASN A 301 -21.83 15.70 -6.60
N HIS A 302 -20.94 15.27 -5.71
CA HIS A 302 -20.27 13.97 -5.84
C HIS A 302 -21.23 12.78 -5.69
N ALA A 303 -22.29 12.90 -4.89
CA ALA A 303 -23.30 11.85 -4.76
C ALA A 303 -24.07 11.66 -6.07
N ASP A 304 -24.45 12.73 -6.78
CA ASP A 304 -25.11 12.63 -8.09
C ASP A 304 -24.27 11.80 -9.08
N GLY A 305 -22.98 12.12 -9.19
CA GLY A 305 -22.04 11.42 -10.07
C GLY A 305 -21.82 9.96 -9.65
N ALA A 306 -21.59 9.71 -8.36
CA ALA A 306 -21.37 8.38 -7.84
C ALA A 306 -22.61 7.49 -7.99
N ASN A 307 -23.80 8.02 -7.68
CA ASN A 307 -25.06 7.29 -7.69
C ASN A 307 -25.49 6.91 -9.11
N MET A 308 -25.21 7.76 -10.11
CA MET A 308 -25.44 7.42 -11.52
C MET A 308 -24.64 6.17 -11.94
N LEU A 309 -23.34 6.13 -11.62
CA LEU A 309 -22.50 4.96 -11.89
C LEU A 309 -22.94 3.74 -11.06
N ALA A 310 -23.32 3.96 -9.80
CA ALA A 310 -23.73 2.91 -8.88
C ALA A 310 -25.01 2.20 -9.36
N LYS A 311 -25.98 2.96 -9.88
CA LYS A 311 -27.21 2.44 -10.49
C LYS A 311 -26.92 1.62 -11.75
N ALA A 312 -26.00 2.06 -12.59
CA ALA A 312 -25.57 1.30 -13.77
C ALA A 312 -24.92 -0.06 -13.41
N LEU A 313 -24.19 -0.13 -12.29
CA LEU A 313 -23.53 -1.35 -11.82
C LEU A 313 -24.41 -2.27 -10.95
N ALA A 314 -25.50 -1.74 -10.37
CA ALA A 314 -26.32 -2.45 -9.39
C ALA A 314 -26.91 -3.79 -9.90
N PRO A 315 -27.41 -3.92 -11.15
CA PRO A 315 -27.91 -5.20 -11.68
C PRO A 315 -26.87 -6.32 -11.66
N HIS A 316 -25.59 -5.96 -11.68
CA HIS A 316 -24.45 -6.87 -11.75
C HIS A 316 -23.70 -7.01 -10.42
N LYS A 317 -24.21 -6.38 -9.34
CA LYS A 317 -23.58 -6.35 -8.01
C LYS A 317 -22.18 -5.72 -8.01
N GLY A 318 -21.91 -4.84 -8.96
CA GLY A 318 -20.69 -4.02 -8.98
C GLY A 318 -20.75 -2.87 -7.98
N ILE A 319 -19.58 -2.35 -7.62
CA ILE A 319 -19.45 -1.23 -6.68
C ILE A 319 -18.80 -0.01 -7.32
N VAL A 320 -19.07 1.16 -6.78
CA VAL A 320 -18.35 2.39 -7.11
C VAL A 320 -17.47 2.77 -5.94
N ILE A 321 -16.18 2.90 -6.20
CA ILE A 321 -15.18 3.40 -5.27
C ILE A 321 -14.89 4.85 -5.66
N TRP A 322 -15.46 5.79 -4.92
CA TRP A 322 -15.39 7.21 -5.22
C TRP A 322 -14.33 7.88 -4.35
N ARG A 323 -13.25 8.41 -4.95
CA ARG A 323 -12.15 8.99 -4.16
C ARG A 323 -12.53 10.35 -3.56
N ALA A 324 -12.28 10.51 -2.27
CA ALA A 324 -12.46 11.75 -1.53
C ALA A 324 -11.27 12.72 -1.66
N PHE A 325 -10.28 12.40 -2.51
CA PHE A 325 -9.14 13.26 -2.77
C PHE A 325 -9.54 14.44 -3.67
N VAL A 326 -10.26 15.39 -3.11
CA VAL A 326 -10.83 16.57 -3.79
C VAL A 326 -10.45 17.81 -3.00
N TYR A 327 -9.97 18.83 -3.70
CA TYR A 327 -9.60 20.10 -3.10
C TYR A 327 -9.62 21.23 -4.14
N LYS A 328 -10.57 22.15 -3.98
CA LYS A 328 -10.70 23.33 -4.85
C LYS A 328 -9.51 24.27 -4.69
N ALA A 329 -9.12 24.91 -5.79
CA ALA A 329 -8.07 25.91 -5.81
C ALA A 329 -8.59 27.22 -5.21
N ASP A 330 -8.62 27.28 -3.87
CA ASP A 330 -8.86 28.52 -3.13
C ASP A 330 -7.61 28.88 -2.32
N GLY A 331 -6.93 29.96 -2.73
CA GLY A 331 -5.72 30.45 -2.08
C GLY A 331 -5.92 30.99 -0.66
N LYS A 332 -7.18 31.20 -0.22
CA LYS A 332 -7.52 31.61 1.14
C LYS A 332 -7.99 30.45 2.01
N ALA A 333 -8.36 29.32 1.41
CA ALA A 333 -8.76 28.12 2.12
C ALA A 333 -7.55 27.36 2.67
N ASP A 334 -7.78 26.58 3.72
CA ASP A 334 -6.85 25.56 4.20
C ASP A 334 -7.15 24.24 3.47
N ARG A 335 -6.22 23.77 2.63
CA ARG A 335 -6.37 22.50 1.88
C ARG A 335 -6.71 21.33 2.80
N PHE A 336 -6.20 21.35 4.04
CA PHE A 336 -6.49 20.35 5.06
C PHE A 336 -8.00 20.12 5.24
N LYS A 337 -8.81 21.16 5.07
CA LYS A 337 -10.25 21.12 5.29
C LYS A 337 -11.04 20.55 4.12
N ALA A 338 -10.45 20.54 2.92
CA ALA A 338 -11.21 20.50 1.69
C ALA A 338 -12.04 19.22 1.52
N ALA A 339 -11.44 18.04 1.72
CA ALA A 339 -12.14 16.78 1.56
C ALA A 339 -13.32 16.65 2.55
N TYR A 340 -13.13 17.08 3.80
CA TYR A 340 -14.18 17.08 4.80
C TYR A 340 -15.34 18.01 4.41
N ASP A 341 -15.02 19.24 4.01
CA ASP A 341 -16.04 20.25 3.67
C ASP A 341 -16.85 19.83 2.45
N GLU A 342 -16.25 19.08 1.51
CA GLU A 342 -16.94 18.54 0.32
C GLU A 342 -17.80 17.30 0.62
N PHE A 343 -17.32 16.36 1.46
CA PHE A 343 -17.96 15.05 1.62
C PHE A 343 -18.86 14.91 2.84
N LYS A 344 -18.58 15.60 3.96
CA LYS A 344 -19.42 15.51 5.16
C LYS A 344 -20.89 15.87 4.87
N PRO A 345 -21.23 16.91 4.09
CA PRO A 345 -22.62 17.23 3.78
C PRO A 345 -23.34 16.13 2.97
N LEU A 346 -22.60 15.22 2.35
CA LEU A 346 -23.12 14.16 1.49
C LEU A 346 -23.32 12.83 2.23
N ASP A 347 -23.06 12.77 3.54
CA ASP A 347 -23.28 11.55 4.30
C ASP A 347 -24.75 11.09 4.21
N GLY A 348 -24.95 9.80 3.93
CA GLY A 348 -26.28 9.20 3.75
C GLY A 348 -26.92 9.45 2.38
N GLN A 349 -26.28 10.21 1.49
CA GLN A 349 -26.81 10.50 0.15
C GLN A 349 -26.32 9.52 -0.94
N PHE A 350 -25.32 8.69 -0.63
CA PHE A 350 -24.74 7.74 -1.59
C PHE A 350 -25.55 6.43 -1.67
N GLU A 351 -25.60 5.82 -2.85
CA GLU A 351 -26.20 4.51 -3.07
C GLU A 351 -25.47 3.40 -2.27
N LYS A 352 -26.18 2.31 -1.97
CA LYS A 352 -25.69 1.24 -1.08
C LYS A 352 -24.44 0.51 -1.58
N ASN A 353 -24.16 0.56 -2.88
CA ASN A 353 -22.97 -0.01 -3.51
C ASN A 353 -21.89 1.04 -3.83
N VAL A 354 -21.92 2.19 -3.15
CA VAL A 354 -20.86 3.20 -3.20
C VAL A 354 -20.00 3.13 -1.93
N ILE A 355 -18.69 3.24 -2.10
CA ILE A 355 -17.71 3.49 -1.04
C ILE A 355 -17.03 4.82 -1.33
N VAL A 356 -16.93 5.68 -0.32
CA VAL A 356 -16.08 6.87 -0.39
C VAL A 356 -14.67 6.47 0.05
N GLN A 357 -13.71 6.44 -0.87
CA GLN A 357 -12.32 6.07 -0.61
C GLN A 357 -11.52 7.28 -0.16
N VAL A 358 -10.97 7.22 1.05
CA VAL A 358 -10.30 8.32 1.75
C VAL A 358 -8.85 7.97 1.99
N LYS A 359 -7.93 8.89 1.65
CA LYS A 359 -6.51 8.75 2.00
C LYS A 359 -6.34 8.71 3.52
N ASN A 360 -5.24 8.12 3.99
CA ASN A 360 -4.93 8.02 5.42
C ASN A 360 -4.87 9.38 6.14
N GLY A 361 -4.48 10.45 5.44
CA GLY A 361 -4.47 11.82 5.93
C GLY A 361 -5.16 12.81 4.98
N PRO A 362 -5.39 14.05 5.41
CA PRO A 362 -6.15 15.05 4.66
C PRO A 362 -5.37 15.77 3.55
N ILE A 363 -4.05 15.60 3.46
CA ILE A 363 -3.23 16.27 2.44
C ILE A 363 -2.94 15.35 1.26
N ASP A 364 -1.89 14.53 1.34
CA ASP A 364 -1.41 13.71 0.23
C ASP A 364 -0.23 12.81 0.64
N PHE A 365 -0.51 11.73 1.37
CA PHE A 365 0.46 10.66 1.65
C PHE A 365 1.81 11.13 2.21
N GLN A 366 1.85 12.24 2.97
CA GLN A 366 3.11 12.74 3.52
C GLN A 366 3.72 11.71 4.50
N PRO A 367 5.05 11.75 4.76
CA PRO A 367 5.73 10.79 5.65
C PRO A 367 5.08 10.63 7.04
N ARG A 368 4.38 11.68 7.48
CA ARG A 368 3.40 11.62 8.56
C ARG A 368 2.29 12.65 8.36
N GLU A 369 1.05 12.22 8.53
CA GLU A 369 -0.12 13.09 8.60
C GLU A 369 -0.98 12.71 9.82
N PRO A 370 -1.73 13.65 10.42
CA PRO A 370 -2.87 13.26 11.25
C PRO A 370 -3.88 12.48 10.39
N PHE A 371 -4.64 11.58 11.01
CA PHE A 371 -5.65 10.81 10.28
C PHE A 371 -6.71 11.73 9.64
N SER A 372 -7.26 11.36 8.48
CA SER A 372 -8.30 12.18 7.82
C SER A 372 -9.54 12.33 8.72
N PRO A 373 -10.07 13.56 8.95
CA PRO A 373 -11.22 13.78 9.83
C PRO A 373 -12.53 13.14 9.29
N ILE A 374 -12.57 12.80 8.00
CA ILE A 374 -13.72 12.11 7.37
C ILE A 374 -14.04 10.79 8.09
N PHE A 375 -13.03 10.07 8.57
CA PHE A 375 -13.23 8.80 9.30
C PHE A 375 -14.09 8.94 10.57
N GLY A 376 -14.22 10.14 11.14
CA GLY A 376 -15.06 10.40 12.31
C GLY A 376 -16.42 11.04 12.01
N THR A 377 -16.79 11.23 10.74
CA THR A 377 -17.90 12.13 10.34
C THR A 377 -18.87 11.64 9.29
N MET A 378 -18.75 10.42 8.76
CA MET A 378 -19.69 9.86 7.77
C MET A 378 -20.32 8.52 8.20
N PRO A 379 -21.06 8.44 9.33
CA PRO A 379 -21.62 7.17 9.82
C PRO A 379 -22.65 6.52 8.90
N GLN A 380 -23.24 7.23 7.92
CA GLN A 380 -24.29 6.69 7.03
C GLN A 380 -23.75 6.24 5.67
N THR A 381 -22.50 6.54 5.35
CA THR A 381 -21.84 6.20 4.08
C THR A 381 -20.62 5.32 4.34
N PRO A 382 -20.49 4.14 3.69
CA PRO A 382 -19.28 3.35 3.78
C PRO A 382 -18.02 4.11 3.38
N LEU A 383 -17.02 4.10 4.26
CA LEU A 383 -15.69 4.66 4.01
C LEU A 383 -14.68 3.55 3.71
N GLY A 384 -13.88 3.77 2.67
CA GLY A 384 -12.73 2.93 2.33
C GLY A 384 -11.41 3.64 2.62
N MET A 385 -10.38 2.89 2.98
CA MET A 385 -9.03 3.43 3.18
C MET A 385 -8.21 3.41 1.88
N GLU A 386 -7.46 4.47 1.60
CA GLU A 386 -6.39 4.50 0.59
C GLU A 386 -5.05 4.76 1.28
N PHE A 387 -4.12 3.83 1.15
CA PHE A 387 -2.70 4.00 1.46
C PHE A 387 -1.89 4.08 0.17
N GLN A 388 -0.68 4.62 0.24
CA GLN A 388 0.26 4.65 -0.87
C GLN A 388 1.44 3.74 -0.54
N LEU A 389 1.68 2.69 -1.36
CA LEU A 389 2.83 1.81 -1.23
C LEU A 389 3.99 2.29 -2.09
N THR A 390 3.70 2.90 -3.24
CA THR A 390 4.75 3.51 -4.06
C THR A 390 5.31 4.72 -3.33
N GLN A 391 6.63 4.81 -3.23
CA GLN A 391 7.28 5.76 -2.32
C GLN A 391 7.43 7.16 -2.93
N GLU A 392 6.33 7.75 -3.41
CA GLU A 392 6.31 9.09 -4.00
C GLU A 392 6.92 10.13 -3.06
N TYR A 393 6.52 10.11 -1.79
CA TYR A 393 7.01 11.03 -0.76
C TYR A 393 7.98 10.37 0.22
N LEU A 394 8.49 9.19 -0.13
CA LEU A 394 9.31 8.35 0.74
C LEU A 394 10.67 7.98 0.10
N GLY A 395 11.09 8.72 -0.93
CA GLY A 395 12.41 8.56 -1.56
C GLY A 395 12.46 7.49 -2.65
N PHE A 396 11.35 7.28 -3.35
CA PHE A 396 11.23 6.43 -4.54
C PHE A 396 11.77 5.01 -4.26
N ALA A 397 12.57 4.46 -5.17
CA ALA A 397 13.25 3.19 -4.95
C ALA A 397 14.65 3.34 -4.34
N THR A 398 15.14 4.55 -4.03
CA THR A 398 16.51 4.73 -3.49
C THR A 398 16.55 4.69 -1.97
N HIS A 399 15.44 4.97 -1.30
CA HIS A 399 15.33 4.97 0.15
C HIS A 399 14.71 3.67 0.68
N LEU A 400 15.24 3.20 1.82
CA LEU A 400 14.56 2.19 2.62
C LEU A 400 13.56 2.87 3.55
N VAL A 401 12.27 2.64 3.29
CA VAL A 401 11.16 2.98 4.20
C VAL A 401 10.18 1.81 4.28
N TYR A 402 10.07 1.22 5.47
CA TYR A 402 9.05 0.23 5.78
C TYR A 402 7.77 0.93 6.25
N GLU A 403 6.66 0.67 5.56
CA GLU A 403 5.46 1.49 5.68
C GLU A 403 4.40 0.93 6.63
N ALA A 404 4.54 -0.31 7.10
CA ALA A 404 3.59 -0.88 8.07
C ALA A 404 3.38 0.00 9.32
N PRO A 405 4.43 0.65 9.89
CA PRO A 405 4.24 1.65 10.95
C PRO A 405 3.35 2.83 10.56
N ILE A 406 3.38 3.29 9.29
CA ILE A 406 2.51 4.36 8.78
C ILE A 406 1.05 3.87 8.76
N PHE A 407 0.84 2.66 8.23
CA PHE A 407 -0.49 2.07 8.15
C PHE A 407 -1.09 1.88 9.54
N LYS A 408 -0.31 1.31 10.46
CA LYS A 408 -0.71 1.08 11.86
C LYS A 408 -1.02 2.38 12.60
N GLU A 409 -0.17 3.41 12.47
CA GLU A 409 -0.39 4.72 13.10
C GLU A 409 -1.75 5.31 12.70
N CYS A 410 -2.13 5.21 11.42
CA CYS A 410 -3.45 5.64 10.97
C CYS A 410 -4.58 4.72 11.45
N LEU A 411 -4.47 3.41 11.24
CA LEU A 411 -5.50 2.42 11.57
C LEU A 411 -5.84 2.41 13.08
N GLU A 412 -4.86 2.66 13.94
CA GLU A 412 -5.02 2.68 15.39
C GLU A 412 -5.43 4.06 15.93
N SER A 413 -5.43 5.10 15.10
CA SER A 413 -5.90 6.43 15.51
C SER A 413 -7.35 6.39 15.94
N ASP A 414 -7.63 6.87 17.15
CA ASP A 414 -8.97 6.90 17.72
C ASP A 414 -9.74 8.14 17.24
N THR A 415 -10.85 7.91 16.56
CA THR A 415 -11.73 8.98 16.05
C THR A 415 -12.67 9.51 17.12
N TYR A 416 -12.88 8.74 18.20
CA TYR A 416 -13.85 8.98 19.28
C TYR A 416 -15.32 9.13 18.85
N VAL A 417 -15.69 8.77 17.62
CA VAL A 417 -17.08 8.94 17.12
C VAL A 417 -18.11 8.14 17.92
N GLY A 418 -17.74 6.96 18.43
CA GLY A 418 -18.53 6.15 19.37
C GLY A 418 -17.91 6.09 20.77
N GLY A 419 -17.14 7.11 21.17
CA GLY A 419 -16.33 7.10 22.39
C GLY A 419 -14.97 6.41 22.20
N LYS A 420 -14.20 6.25 23.29
CA LYS A 420 -12.84 5.69 23.26
C LYS A 420 -12.83 4.28 22.66
N GLY A 421 -11.85 4.00 21.80
CA GLY A 421 -11.69 2.77 21.06
C GLY A 421 -12.42 2.75 19.71
N SER A 422 -12.87 3.91 19.22
CA SER A 422 -13.48 4.11 17.90
C SER A 422 -12.40 4.35 16.84
N THR A 423 -11.51 3.38 16.66
CA THR A 423 -10.35 3.55 15.78
C THR A 423 -10.73 3.63 14.31
N VAL A 424 -9.89 4.25 13.49
CA VAL A 424 -10.05 4.27 12.02
C VAL A 424 -10.21 2.85 11.47
N ALA A 425 -9.48 1.86 12.01
CA ALA A 425 -9.63 0.46 11.62
C ALA A 425 -11.07 -0.07 11.80
N LYS A 426 -11.75 0.30 12.89
CA LYS A 426 -13.14 -0.12 13.14
C LYS A 426 -14.17 0.60 12.28
N VAL A 427 -13.82 1.81 11.81
CA VAL A 427 -14.61 2.51 10.79
C VAL A 427 -14.54 1.75 9.48
N ILE A 428 -13.32 1.46 8.99
CA ILE A 428 -13.14 0.87 7.66
C ILE A 428 -13.43 -0.63 7.62
N ASP A 429 -13.33 -1.37 8.73
CA ASP A 429 -13.81 -2.75 8.82
C ASP A 429 -15.33 -2.86 9.04
N GLY A 430 -16.00 -1.71 9.18
CA GLY A 430 -17.44 -1.57 9.29
C GLY A 430 -18.01 -1.92 10.65
N SER A 431 -17.21 -2.43 11.60
CA SER A 431 -17.71 -2.85 12.92
C SER A 431 -18.27 -1.70 13.77
N LEU A 432 -17.85 -0.46 13.50
CA LEU A 432 -18.31 0.72 14.24
C LEU A 432 -19.67 1.27 13.77
N HIS A 433 -19.95 1.17 12.47
CA HIS A 433 -21.12 1.77 11.83
C HIS A 433 -22.01 0.74 11.11
N GLU A 434 -21.71 -0.55 11.29
CA GLU A 434 -22.34 -1.68 10.63
C GLU A 434 -22.35 -1.60 9.10
N TYR A 435 -21.31 -0.98 8.52
CA TYR A 435 -21.16 -0.87 7.07
C TYR A 435 -21.23 -2.26 6.44
N LYS A 436 -22.13 -2.42 5.46
CA LYS A 436 -22.30 -3.68 4.73
C LYS A 436 -21.21 -3.90 3.68
N LEU A 437 -20.51 -2.84 3.33
CA LEU A 437 -19.49 -2.80 2.30
C LEU A 437 -18.24 -2.14 2.89
N THR A 438 -17.09 -2.78 2.79
CA THR A 438 -15.83 -2.31 3.42
C THR A 438 -14.67 -2.44 2.46
N ALA A 439 -13.78 -1.45 2.43
CA ALA A 439 -12.66 -1.45 1.51
C ALA A 439 -11.37 -0.87 2.08
N ILE A 440 -10.26 -1.41 1.61
CA ILE A 440 -8.92 -0.88 1.78
C ILE A 440 -8.13 -1.08 0.49
N ALA A 441 -7.49 0.00 0.03
CA ALA A 441 -6.73 0.03 -1.20
C ALA A 441 -5.31 0.55 -0.95
N GLY A 442 -4.34 -0.03 -1.66
CA GLY A 442 -2.95 0.40 -1.67
C GLY A 442 -2.57 0.83 -3.08
N VAL A 443 -2.08 2.07 -3.25
CA VAL A 443 -1.49 2.49 -4.53
C VAL A 443 -0.21 1.69 -4.75
N ALA A 444 -0.21 0.81 -5.75
CA ALA A 444 0.78 -0.24 -5.93
C ALA A 444 2.20 0.32 -6.13
N ASN A 445 3.20 -0.36 -5.56
CA ASN A 445 4.62 -0.08 -5.76
C ASN A 445 5.27 -1.02 -6.78
N THR A 446 4.46 -1.64 -7.65
CA THR A 446 4.91 -2.69 -8.56
C THR A 446 5.17 -2.17 -9.97
N GLY A 447 6.12 -2.76 -10.68
CA GLY A 447 6.37 -2.53 -12.11
C GLY A 447 7.21 -3.64 -12.75
N SER A 448 7.72 -3.36 -13.94
CA SER A 448 8.42 -4.32 -14.79
C SER A 448 9.80 -4.76 -14.26
N ASP A 449 10.35 -4.11 -13.24
CA ASP A 449 11.59 -4.53 -12.59
C ASP A 449 11.51 -5.98 -12.12
N ARG A 450 12.66 -6.68 -12.14
CA ARG A 450 12.73 -8.12 -11.85
C ARG A 450 12.25 -8.47 -10.45
N ASN A 451 12.55 -7.61 -9.48
CA ASN A 451 12.11 -7.74 -8.09
C ASN A 451 10.74 -7.09 -7.82
N TRP A 452 10.03 -6.66 -8.86
CA TRP A 452 8.73 -6.01 -8.86
C TRP A 452 8.68 -4.60 -8.27
N THR A 453 9.48 -4.27 -7.26
CA THR A 453 9.32 -3.04 -6.45
C THR A 453 10.47 -2.06 -6.53
N GLY A 454 11.45 -2.28 -7.42
CA GLY A 454 12.65 -1.45 -7.59
C GLY A 454 13.63 -1.60 -6.42
N HIS A 455 13.27 -1.15 -5.22
CA HIS A 455 14.00 -1.43 -3.99
C HIS A 455 13.66 -2.84 -3.49
N PRO A 456 14.64 -3.75 -3.28
CA PRO A 456 14.36 -5.14 -2.86
C PRO A 456 13.53 -5.24 -1.57
N LEU A 457 13.83 -4.39 -0.59
CA LEU A 457 13.09 -4.37 0.68
C LEU A 457 11.70 -3.69 0.60
N ALA A 458 11.34 -3.01 -0.51
CA ALA A 458 9.99 -2.43 -0.66
C ALA A 458 8.91 -3.50 -0.91
N GLN A 459 9.30 -4.74 -1.21
CA GLN A 459 8.40 -5.90 -1.21
C GLN A 459 7.74 -6.09 0.17
N ALA A 460 8.43 -5.72 1.26
CA ALA A 460 7.88 -5.78 2.60
C ALA A 460 6.65 -4.87 2.78
N ASN A 461 6.55 -3.76 2.02
CA ASN A 461 5.41 -2.83 2.10
C ASN A 461 4.17 -3.45 1.42
N TRP A 462 4.35 -4.04 0.23
CA TRP A 462 3.28 -4.80 -0.45
C TRP A 462 2.79 -5.96 0.42
N TYR A 463 3.73 -6.73 0.99
CA TYR A 463 3.41 -7.81 1.91
C TYR A 463 2.61 -7.34 3.12
N ALA A 464 3.14 -6.35 3.85
CA ALA A 464 2.51 -5.86 5.08
C ALA A 464 1.14 -5.24 4.81
N PHE A 465 0.97 -4.52 3.69
CA PHE A 465 -0.32 -3.98 3.28
C PHE A 465 -1.37 -5.09 3.12
N GLY A 466 -1.08 -6.16 2.35
CA GLY A 466 -2.05 -7.24 2.16
C GLY A 466 -2.39 -7.95 3.47
N ARG A 467 -1.38 -8.21 4.32
CA ARG A 467 -1.59 -8.83 5.63
C ARG A 467 -2.45 -7.96 6.56
N LEU A 468 -2.26 -6.64 6.57
CA LEU A 468 -3.10 -5.70 7.34
C LEU A 468 -4.49 -5.51 6.74
N ALA A 469 -4.62 -5.59 5.42
CA ALA A 469 -5.92 -5.59 4.75
C ALA A 469 -6.75 -6.83 5.14
N TRP A 470 -6.09 -7.97 5.36
CA TRP A 470 -6.71 -9.16 5.93
C TRP A 470 -7.04 -8.97 7.42
N ASP A 471 -6.05 -8.59 8.23
CA ASP A 471 -6.22 -8.38 9.67
C ASP A 471 -5.39 -7.19 10.16
N HIS A 472 -6.08 -6.06 10.36
CA HIS A 472 -5.48 -4.80 10.82
C HIS A 472 -4.92 -4.85 12.25
N THR A 473 -5.20 -5.91 13.01
CA THR A 473 -4.71 -6.09 14.39
C THR A 473 -3.28 -6.64 14.45
N LEU A 474 -2.75 -7.16 13.34
CA LEU A 474 -1.36 -7.60 13.25
C LEU A 474 -0.39 -6.45 13.57
N SER A 475 0.77 -6.77 14.16
CA SER A 475 1.81 -5.78 14.46
C SER A 475 2.77 -5.62 13.29
N ALA A 476 3.29 -4.40 13.08
CA ALA A 476 4.31 -4.14 12.06
C ALA A 476 5.55 -5.02 12.26
N GLU A 477 5.95 -5.30 13.50
CA GLU A 477 7.09 -6.17 13.82
C GLU A 477 6.85 -7.62 13.40
N ALA A 478 5.68 -8.18 13.70
CA ALA A 478 5.35 -9.55 13.31
C ALA A 478 5.36 -9.71 11.79
N LEU A 479 4.82 -8.73 11.07
CA LEU A 479 4.79 -8.72 9.60
C LEU A 479 6.19 -8.59 8.98
N ALA A 480 7.03 -7.71 9.52
CA ALA A 480 8.42 -7.58 9.11
C ALA A 480 9.18 -8.90 9.34
N ASN A 481 9.05 -9.51 10.52
CA ASN A 481 9.71 -10.77 10.82
C ASN A 481 9.21 -11.92 9.93
N GLU A 482 7.89 -12.01 9.69
CA GLU A 482 7.27 -12.99 8.77
C GLU A 482 7.86 -12.86 7.36
N TRP A 483 7.89 -11.64 6.82
CA TRP A 483 8.44 -11.36 5.49
C TRP A 483 9.95 -11.61 5.40
N VAL A 484 10.74 -11.14 6.37
CA VAL A 484 12.20 -11.35 6.41
C VAL A 484 12.52 -12.84 6.46
N THR A 485 11.79 -13.62 7.24
CA THR A 485 11.99 -15.07 7.36
C THR A 485 11.69 -15.80 6.06
N MET A 486 10.64 -15.39 5.34
CA MET A 486 10.24 -16.00 4.07
C MET A 486 11.11 -15.57 2.90
N THR A 487 11.65 -14.35 2.95
CA THR A 487 12.24 -13.67 1.79
C THR A 487 13.74 -13.52 1.87
N LEU A 488 14.32 -13.31 3.05
CA LEU A 488 15.74 -12.96 3.15
C LEU A 488 16.56 -14.04 3.83
N THR A 489 16.17 -14.43 5.04
CA THR A 489 16.99 -15.37 5.83
C THR A 489 16.19 -16.00 6.96
N THR A 490 16.53 -17.25 7.30
CA THR A 490 16.01 -17.95 8.48
C THR A 490 16.97 -17.93 9.66
N GLU A 491 18.14 -17.30 9.52
CA GLU A 491 19.11 -17.16 10.61
C GLU A 491 18.59 -16.16 11.66
N PRO A 492 18.28 -16.59 12.91
CA PRO A 492 17.50 -15.77 13.85
C PRO A 492 18.09 -14.39 14.14
N THR A 493 19.41 -14.29 14.33
CA THR A 493 20.10 -13.03 14.63
C THR A 493 20.02 -12.06 13.45
N SER A 494 20.21 -12.55 12.23
CA SER A 494 20.16 -11.73 11.01
C SER A 494 18.72 -11.33 10.68
N ALA A 495 17.76 -12.25 10.85
CA ALA A 495 16.35 -11.96 10.68
C ALA A 495 15.87 -10.86 11.65
N LYS A 496 16.26 -10.95 12.93
CA LYS A 496 15.97 -9.91 13.92
C LYS A 496 16.62 -8.57 13.54
N THR A 497 17.89 -8.59 13.13
CA THR A 497 18.62 -7.36 12.75
C THR A 497 17.96 -6.64 11.59
N VAL A 498 17.53 -7.37 10.55
CA VAL A 498 16.81 -6.77 9.41
C VAL A 498 15.41 -6.31 9.82
N THR A 499 14.72 -7.04 10.69
CA THR A 499 13.41 -6.63 11.24
C THR A 499 13.53 -5.30 11.99
N ASP A 500 14.52 -5.17 12.88
CA ASP A 500 14.79 -3.93 13.62
C ASP A 500 15.14 -2.77 12.67
N LEU A 501 15.89 -3.04 11.60
CA LEU A 501 16.23 -2.08 10.55
C LEU A 501 14.97 -1.57 9.84
N LEU A 502 14.07 -2.48 9.42
CA LEU A 502 12.80 -2.13 8.79
C LEU A 502 11.96 -1.26 9.72
N LEU A 503 11.76 -1.66 10.98
CA LEU A 503 10.92 -0.92 11.93
C LEU A 503 11.40 0.52 12.20
N LYS A 504 12.71 0.75 12.20
CA LYS A 504 13.30 2.09 12.43
C LYS A 504 13.27 2.98 11.20
N SER A 505 13.23 2.40 10.00
CA SER A 505 13.42 3.12 8.74
C SER A 505 12.44 4.29 8.54
N ARG A 506 11.17 4.13 8.89
CA ARG A 506 10.14 5.19 8.80
C ARG A 506 10.48 6.41 9.64
N GLU A 507 10.80 6.22 10.92
CA GLU A 507 11.12 7.34 11.82
C GLU A 507 12.43 8.03 11.41
N ILE A 508 13.41 7.25 10.94
CA ILE A 508 14.66 7.81 10.40
C ILE A 508 14.35 8.73 9.21
N TYR A 509 13.51 8.28 8.27
CA TYR A 509 13.07 9.10 7.14
C TYR A 509 12.37 10.38 7.59
N VAL A 510 11.36 10.27 8.48
CA VAL A 510 10.64 11.43 9.02
C VAL A 510 11.60 12.44 9.65
N ASN A 511 12.61 11.98 10.40
CA ASN A 511 13.51 12.86 11.15
C ASN A 511 14.38 13.74 10.24
N TYR A 512 14.93 13.23 9.15
CA TYR A 512 15.70 14.07 8.20
C TYR A 512 14.83 14.77 7.16
N ASN A 513 13.54 14.45 7.09
CA ASN A 513 12.66 14.97 6.05
C ASN A 513 11.60 15.95 6.59
N THR A 514 10.64 15.48 7.38
CA THR A 514 9.53 16.31 7.86
C THR A 514 9.19 16.02 9.33
N PRO A 515 10.11 16.29 10.27
CA PRO A 515 9.85 16.08 11.69
C PRO A 515 8.82 17.06 12.24
N LEU A 516 8.28 16.76 13.42
CA LEU A 516 7.40 17.63 14.23
C LEU A 516 6.08 18.08 13.56
N GLY A 517 5.70 17.48 12.43
CA GLY A 517 4.52 17.86 11.66
C GLY A 517 4.80 18.83 10.51
N LEU A 518 6.07 19.03 10.14
CA LEU A 518 6.40 19.60 8.83
C LEU A 518 5.78 18.75 7.71
N SER A 519 5.57 19.35 6.55
CA SER A 519 5.00 18.68 5.39
C SER A 519 5.29 19.41 4.09
N ARG A 520 5.15 18.70 2.96
CA ARG A 520 5.18 19.25 1.60
C ARG A 520 6.47 20.01 1.17
N PRO A 521 7.70 19.60 1.54
CA PRO A 521 8.92 20.27 1.07
C PRO A 521 9.39 19.83 -0.33
N TRP A 522 8.50 19.76 -1.31
CA TRP A 522 8.84 19.22 -2.64
C TRP A 522 8.01 19.88 -3.76
N THR A 523 8.58 19.85 -4.97
CA THR A 523 7.91 20.16 -6.23
C THR A 523 8.18 19.09 -7.29
N GLY A 524 7.53 19.22 -8.44
CA GLY A 524 7.83 18.45 -9.64
C GLY A 524 7.65 16.94 -9.44
N VAL A 525 8.74 16.18 -9.57
CA VAL A 525 8.70 14.72 -9.43
C VAL A 525 8.58 14.24 -7.98
N HIS A 526 8.77 15.12 -6.99
CA HIS A 526 8.72 14.86 -5.54
C HIS A 526 9.94 14.16 -4.93
N PHE A 527 11.10 14.27 -5.60
CA PHE A 527 12.35 13.67 -5.13
C PHE A 527 13.22 14.61 -4.28
N ALA A 528 13.43 15.84 -4.76
CA ALA A 528 14.38 16.78 -4.20
C ALA A 528 13.79 17.64 -3.07
N PRO A 529 14.59 18.01 -2.04
CA PRO A 529 14.17 18.94 -1.01
C PRO A 529 14.01 20.35 -1.54
N GLU A 530 12.82 20.92 -1.36
CA GLU A 530 12.54 22.30 -1.71
C GLU A 530 11.66 22.99 -0.67
N PRO A 531 12.11 23.13 0.59
CA PRO A 531 11.34 23.81 1.62
C PRO A 531 11.10 25.30 1.30
N TRP A 532 11.90 25.93 0.43
CA TRP A 532 11.71 27.31 -0.03
C TRP A 532 10.74 27.46 -1.20
N GLN A 533 10.11 26.39 -1.68
CA GLN A 533 9.17 26.43 -2.80
C GLN A 533 8.04 27.42 -2.48
N ASN A 534 7.99 28.53 -3.22
CA ASN A 534 7.03 29.61 -3.05
C ASN A 534 6.27 29.99 -4.33
N ARG A 535 6.39 29.20 -5.40
CA ARG A 535 5.79 29.48 -6.71
C ARG A 535 5.16 28.22 -7.27
N SER A 536 3.87 28.30 -7.58
CA SER A 536 3.11 27.26 -8.27
C SER A 536 1.88 27.89 -8.92
N SER A 537 1.15 27.14 -9.74
CA SER A 537 -0.14 27.58 -10.29
C SER A 537 -1.19 27.82 -9.20
N ARG A 538 -1.00 27.25 -8.01
CA ARG A 538 -1.86 27.43 -6.84
C ARG A 538 -1.07 27.45 -5.53
N PRO A 539 -1.43 28.29 -4.54
CA PRO A 539 -0.65 28.46 -3.30
C PRO A 539 -0.48 27.16 -2.49
N ASP A 540 -1.50 26.33 -2.42
CA ASP A 540 -1.52 25.06 -1.69
C ASP A 540 -0.71 23.94 -2.35
N TRP A 541 -0.04 24.22 -3.48
CA TRP A 541 1.02 23.38 -4.05
C TRP A 541 2.43 23.85 -3.68
N THR A 542 2.56 24.95 -2.93
CA THR A 542 3.86 25.46 -2.47
C THR A 542 4.25 24.90 -1.10
N ALA A 543 5.53 24.85 -0.78
CA ALA A 543 6.01 24.41 0.54
C ALA A 543 5.72 25.48 1.62
N VAL A 544 5.94 26.76 1.29
CA VAL A 544 5.74 27.90 2.20
C VAL A 544 4.31 28.04 2.70
N TYR A 545 3.33 27.56 1.94
CA TYR A 545 1.93 27.50 2.37
C TYR A 545 1.74 26.63 3.62
N TYR A 546 2.47 25.52 3.73
CA TYR A 546 2.31 24.55 4.81
C TYR A 546 3.12 24.93 6.04
N HIS A 547 4.42 25.14 5.88
CA HIS A 547 5.28 25.33 7.05
C HIS A 547 5.23 26.76 7.62
N ARG A 548 4.82 27.77 6.83
CA ARG A 548 4.64 29.17 7.26
C ARG A 548 5.78 29.72 8.11
N ALA A 549 7.03 29.52 7.67
CA ALA A 549 8.20 30.01 8.38
C ALA A 549 8.26 31.53 8.32
N ASP A 550 8.49 32.18 9.46
CA ASP A 550 8.72 33.62 9.57
C ASP A 550 9.72 33.94 10.69
N SER A 551 10.01 35.23 10.93
CA SER A 551 10.96 35.65 11.96
C SER A 551 10.54 35.32 13.39
N VAL A 552 9.25 35.02 13.62
CA VAL A 552 8.70 34.69 14.94
C VAL A 552 8.73 33.20 15.18
N GLY A 553 8.37 32.38 14.18
CA GLY A 553 8.21 30.94 14.36
C GLY A 553 7.95 30.14 13.09
N LEU A 554 7.36 28.96 13.30
CA LEU A 554 7.12 27.95 12.28
C LEU A 554 5.84 27.16 12.59
N GLY A 555 5.14 26.73 11.55
CA GLY A 555 3.99 25.82 11.62
C GLY A 555 2.68 26.49 11.21
N PHE A 556 1.64 25.69 11.04
CA PHE A 556 0.33 26.17 10.58
C PHE A 556 -0.67 26.18 11.74
N ASP A 557 -1.11 27.35 12.17
CA ASP A 557 -2.18 27.46 13.17
C ASP A 557 -3.53 27.00 12.57
N ARG A 558 -3.97 25.82 13.00
CA ARG A 558 -5.26 25.20 12.64
C ARG A 558 -6.23 25.17 13.82
N THR A 559 -5.89 25.86 14.91
CA THR A 559 -6.76 26.04 16.07
C THR A 559 -7.83 27.10 15.79
N VAL A 560 -8.59 27.47 16.82
CA VAL A 560 -9.60 28.53 16.74
C VAL A 560 -9.05 29.91 16.37
N LYS A 561 -7.74 30.13 16.53
CA LYS A 561 -7.06 31.39 16.19
C LYS A 561 -6.58 31.45 14.74
N GLY A 562 -6.52 30.31 14.05
CA GLY A 562 -6.07 30.17 12.68
C GLY A 562 -7.17 29.68 11.73
N SER A 563 -6.92 28.61 10.96
CA SER A 563 -7.89 28.10 9.96
C SER A 563 -9.11 27.40 10.55
N HIS A 564 -9.11 27.13 11.87
CA HIS A 564 -10.14 26.39 12.57
C HIS A 564 -10.33 24.94 12.06
N ALA A 565 -9.35 24.38 11.33
CA ALA A 565 -9.47 23.03 10.77
C ALA A 565 -9.54 21.93 11.85
N LEU A 566 -8.95 22.16 13.03
CA LEU A 566 -9.02 21.20 14.14
C LEU A 566 -10.47 20.89 14.56
N ALA A 567 -11.41 21.84 14.35
CA ALA A 567 -12.82 21.64 14.66
C ALA A 567 -13.52 20.56 13.80
N GLN A 568 -12.87 20.08 12.73
CA GLN A 568 -13.37 18.96 11.92
C GLN A 568 -13.31 17.62 12.68
N TYR A 569 -12.48 17.51 13.72
CA TYR A 569 -12.37 16.31 14.55
C TYR A 569 -13.33 16.33 15.76
N ARG A 570 -13.49 15.18 16.44
CA ARG A 570 -14.26 15.11 17.69
C ARG A 570 -13.58 15.85 18.85
N PRO A 571 -14.33 16.38 19.84
CA PRO A 571 -13.78 17.15 20.94
C PRO A 571 -12.60 16.49 21.68
N GLU A 572 -12.60 15.15 21.78
CA GLU A 572 -11.54 14.35 22.39
C GLU A 572 -10.20 14.48 21.65
N VAL A 573 -10.25 14.47 20.31
CA VAL A 573 -9.09 14.68 19.45
C VAL A 573 -8.67 16.14 19.49
N GLN A 574 -9.63 17.06 19.44
CA GLN A 574 -9.37 18.49 19.58
C GLN A 574 -8.62 18.79 20.88
N ARG A 575 -9.02 18.21 22.02
CA ARG A 575 -8.32 18.39 23.31
C ARG A 575 -6.88 17.90 23.28
N GLN A 576 -6.57 16.84 22.55
CA GLN A 576 -5.20 16.33 22.42
C GLN A 576 -4.30 17.28 21.62
N TRP A 577 -4.85 17.95 20.60
CA TRP A 577 -4.05 18.72 19.64
C TRP A 577 -4.22 20.24 19.76
N SER A 578 -5.15 20.74 20.56
CA SER A 578 -5.45 22.18 20.68
C SER A 578 -4.50 22.96 21.59
N ASN A 579 -3.80 22.28 22.52
CA ASN A 579 -2.84 22.91 23.40
C ASN A 579 -1.41 22.62 22.92
N PRO A 580 -0.63 23.63 22.50
CA PRO A 580 0.74 23.43 22.01
C PRO A 580 1.69 22.84 23.06
N GLU A 581 1.42 23.00 24.36
CA GLU A 581 2.27 22.44 25.44
C GLU A 581 2.13 20.92 25.56
N THR A 582 0.95 20.38 25.25
CA THR A 582 0.61 18.96 25.43
C THR A 582 0.38 18.23 24.10
N CYS A 583 0.34 18.96 22.98
CA CYS A 583 0.20 18.37 21.66
C CYS A 583 1.36 17.40 21.40
N PRO A 584 1.09 16.16 20.95
CA PRO A 584 2.14 15.24 20.56
C PRO A 584 3.04 15.88 19.50
N LEU A 585 4.36 15.80 19.73
CA LEU A 585 5.35 16.44 18.86
C LEU A 585 5.18 16.12 17.37
N PRO A 586 4.86 14.88 16.94
CA PRO A 586 4.69 14.57 15.53
C PRO A 586 3.54 15.34 14.83
N TYR A 587 2.63 15.94 15.60
CA TYR A 587 1.50 16.73 15.10
C TYR A 587 1.57 18.22 15.47
N LEU A 588 2.63 18.67 16.14
CA LEU A 588 2.71 20.02 16.67
C LEU A 588 2.58 21.10 15.57
N LEU A 589 3.41 21.02 14.52
CA LEU A 589 3.45 22.01 13.45
C LEU A 589 2.31 21.85 12.43
N TRP A 590 1.55 20.75 12.52
CA TRP A 590 0.29 20.59 11.79
C TRP A 590 -0.79 21.51 12.36
N PHE A 591 -0.80 21.77 13.66
CA PHE A 591 -1.90 22.50 14.32
C PHE A 591 -1.50 23.85 14.91
N HIS A 592 -0.21 24.12 15.09
CA HIS A 592 0.30 25.31 15.76
C HIS A 592 1.39 26.00 14.97
N HIS A 593 1.41 27.32 15.03
CA HIS A 593 2.60 28.14 14.74
C HIS A 593 3.34 28.39 16.06
N ILE A 594 4.58 27.90 16.16
CA ILE A 594 5.37 27.85 17.39
C ILE A 594 6.58 28.76 17.26
N ALA A 595 6.81 29.59 18.28
CA ALA A 595 7.96 30.48 18.34
C ALA A 595 9.28 29.69 18.36
N TRP A 596 10.31 30.19 17.67
CA TRP A 596 11.60 29.50 17.55
C TRP A 596 12.26 29.16 18.89
N THR A 597 12.11 30.04 19.88
CA THR A 597 12.71 29.92 21.23
C THR A 597 11.82 29.17 22.23
N LYS A 598 10.62 28.73 21.82
CA LYS A 598 9.70 27.99 22.69
C LYS A 598 10.31 26.66 23.07
N LYS A 599 10.44 26.38 24.38
CA LYS A 599 10.81 25.05 24.87
C LYS A 599 9.67 24.07 24.66
N LEU A 600 10.00 22.94 24.05
CA LEU A 600 9.10 21.81 23.82
C LEU A 600 9.15 20.82 24.99
N SER A 601 8.33 19.78 24.94
CA SER A 601 8.30 18.71 25.96
C SER A 601 9.62 17.93 26.09
N THR A 602 10.54 18.03 25.13
CA THR A 602 11.91 17.49 25.22
C THR A 602 12.87 18.39 26.02
N GLY A 603 12.43 19.59 26.41
CA GLY A 603 13.26 20.60 27.06
C GLY A 603 14.09 21.46 26.09
N ARG A 604 14.22 21.04 24.83
CA ARG A 604 14.86 21.82 23.75
C ARG A 604 13.94 22.92 23.23
N THR A 605 14.52 23.98 22.67
CA THR A 605 13.75 24.95 21.88
C THR A 605 13.24 24.31 20.59
N LEU A 606 12.27 24.92 19.91
CA LEU A 606 11.81 24.45 18.60
C LEU A 606 12.97 24.33 17.60
N TRP A 607 13.82 25.36 17.54
CA TRP A 607 15.00 25.36 16.67
C TRP A 607 15.95 24.21 17.00
N ASP A 608 16.30 24.03 18.28
CA ASP A 608 17.23 22.99 18.70
C ASP A 608 16.67 21.58 18.47
N GLU A 609 15.36 21.39 18.66
CA GLU A 609 14.70 20.10 18.42
C GLU A 609 14.67 19.77 16.91
N LEU A 610 14.38 20.75 16.04
CA LEU A 610 14.45 20.57 14.59
C LEU A 610 15.86 20.19 14.14
N CYS A 611 16.89 20.94 14.56
CA CYS A 611 18.28 20.58 14.29
C CYS A 611 18.60 19.19 14.80
N SER A 612 18.25 18.86 16.05
CA SER A 612 18.50 17.54 16.62
C SER A 612 17.90 16.42 15.77
N ARG A 613 16.68 16.59 15.24
CA ARG A 613 16.02 15.58 14.41
C ARG A 613 16.62 15.48 13.02
N PHE A 614 16.85 16.60 12.35
CA PHE A 614 17.44 16.58 11.00
C PHE A 614 18.83 15.93 11.01
N TYR A 615 19.67 16.28 11.98
CA TYR A 615 21.01 15.70 12.10
C TYR A 615 20.97 14.23 12.51
N SER A 616 20.26 13.89 13.60
CA SER A 616 20.19 12.50 14.06
C SER A 616 19.52 11.57 13.04
N GLY A 617 18.53 12.06 12.30
CA GLY A 617 17.92 11.35 11.19
C GLY A 617 18.93 11.04 10.09
N ALA A 618 19.67 12.05 9.62
CA ALA A 618 20.69 11.86 8.59
C ALA A 618 21.83 10.93 9.05
N ASP A 619 22.28 11.06 10.31
CA ASP A 619 23.33 10.22 10.88
C ASP A 619 22.85 8.76 11.08
N SER A 620 21.56 8.56 11.35
CA SER A 620 20.98 7.22 11.57
C SER A 620 21.01 6.36 10.30
N VAL A 621 21.06 6.94 9.11
CA VAL A 621 21.23 6.17 7.87
C VAL A 621 22.60 5.48 7.84
N GLY A 622 23.63 6.06 8.47
CA GLY A 622 24.93 5.41 8.63
C GLY A 622 24.87 4.21 9.58
N ALA A 623 23.99 4.27 10.59
CA ALA A 623 23.70 3.11 11.43
C ALA A 623 22.94 2.01 10.66
N MET A 624 22.02 2.39 9.77
CA MET A 624 21.33 1.46 8.87
C MET A 624 22.32 0.70 7.97
N GLN A 625 23.31 1.40 7.41
CA GLN A 625 24.39 0.78 6.63
C GLN A 625 25.18 -0.24 7.44
N LYS A 626 25.56 0.08 8.68
CA LYS A 626 26.29 -0.84 9.57
C LYS A 626 25.45 -2.07 9.94
N GLN A 627 24.16 -1.88 10.23
CA GLN A 627 23.23 -2.99 10.51
C GLN A 627 23.10 -3.91 9.31
N TRP A 628 22.87 -3.35 8.11
CA TRP A 628 22.81 -4.15 6.89
C TRP A 628 24.12 -4.89 6.64
N ALA A 629 25.26 -4.22 6.76
CA ALA A 629 26.57 -4.85 6.58
C ALA A 629 26.80 -6.06 7.50
N SER A 630 26.25 -6.05 8.71
CA SER A 630 26.43 -7.13 9.69
C SER A 630 25.74 -8.45 9.28
N VAL A 631 24.72 -8.40 8.42
CA VAL A 631 23.96 -9.58 7.98
C VAL A 631 24.46 -10.17 6.66
N LYS A 632 25.53 -9.61 6.08
CA LYS A 632 26.04 -9.96 4.72
C LYS A 632 26.15 -11.46 4.45
N LYS A 633 26.59 -12.25 5.44
CA LYS A 633 26.82 -13.69 5.29
C LYS A 633 25.54 -14.51 5.12
N ASP A 634 24.39 -13.96 5.52
CA ASP A 634 23.11 -14.68 5.57
C ASP A 634 22.11 -14.18 4.53
N ILE A 635 22.55 -13.28 3.63
CA ILE A 635 21.74 -12.67 2.57
C ILE A 635 22.37 -13.02 1.21
N ASP A 636 21.52 -13.21 0.20
CA ASP A 636 21.98 -13.38 -1.18
C ASP A 636 22.92 -12.23 -1.60
N PRO A 637 24.08 -12.51 -2.22
CA PRO A 637 25.07 -11.48 -2.55
C PRO A 637 24.56 -10.34 -3.43
N GLU A 638 23.67 -10.63 -4.40
CA GLU A 638 23.12 -9.61 -5.31
C GLU A 638 22.12 -8.72 -4.58
N THR A 639 21.22 -9.33 -3.81
CA THR A 639 20.28 -8.60 -2.94
C THR A 639 21.03 -7.74 -1.93
N PHE A 640 22.09 -8.28 -1.30
CA PHE A 640 22.92 -7.54 -0.36
C PHE A 640 23.56 -6.31 -1.01
N ALA A 641 24.20 -6.48 -2.16
CA ALA A 641 24.88 -5.40 -2.87
C ALA A 641 23.92 -4.31 -3.34
N ASN A 642 22.74 -4.70 -3.84
CA ASN A 642 21.70 -3.77 -4.28
C ASN A 642 21.23 -2.88 -3.12
N VAL A 643 20.83 -3.48 -1.99
CA VAL A 643 20.40 -2.72 -0.80
C VAL A 643 21.53 -1.87 -0.23
N ALA A 644 22.77 -2.38 -0.19
CA ALA A 644 23.92 -1.62 0.30
C ALA A 644 24.18 -0.36 -0.55
N GLY A 645 24.14 -0.47 -1.88
CA GLY A 645 24.29 0.69 -2.78
C GLY A 645 23.18 1.73 -2.63
N ARG A 646 21.94 1.28 -2.41
CA ARG A 646 20.80 2.17 -2.13
C ARG A 646 20.94 2.87 -0.78
N LEU A 647 21.38 2.18 0.28
CA LEU A 647 21.66 2.82 1.57
C LEU A 647 22.80 3.87 1.50
N VAL A 648 23.77 3.71 0.61
CA VAL A 648 24.78 4.75 0.33
C VAL A 648 24.14 5.97 -0.33
N THR A 649 23.23 5.75 -1.28
CA THR A 649 22.46 6.81 -1.94
C THR A 649 21.56 7.55 -0.93
N GLN A 650 20.79 6.80 -0.14
CA GLN A 650 19.95 7.33 0.93
C GLN A 650 20.74 8.16 1.95
N GLN A 651 21.99 7.81 2.28
CA GLN A 651 22.82 8.63 3.17
C GLN A 651 23.18 9.98 2.55
N LYS A 652 23.56 10.00 1.28
CA LYS A 652 23.88 11.24 0.55
C LYS A 652 22.65 12.13 0.46
N GLU A 653 21.51 11.54 0.16
CA GLU A 653 20.21 12.23 0.06
C GLU A 653 19.74 12.72 1.43
N ALA A 654 19.88 11.94 2.51
CA ALA A 654 19.53 12.38 3.85
C ALA A 654 20.35 13.60 4.33
N LEU A 655 21.63 13.67 3.97
CA LEU A 655 22.46 14.85 4.22
C LEU A 655 21.99 16.06 3.41
N TRP A 656 21.62 15.86 2.15
CA TRP A 656 21.05 16.92 1.31
C TRP A 656 19.72 17.45 1.86
N TRP A 657 18.84 16.56 2.29
CA TRP A 657 17.57 16.88 2.96
C TRP A 657 17.78 17.67 4.25
N ARG A 658 18.70 17.22 5.12
CA ARG A 658 19.09 17.94 6.35
C ARG A 658 19.59 19.34 6.01
N ASP A 659 20.52 19.47 5.08
CA ASP A 659 21.15 20.75 4.74
C ASP A 659 20.13 21.73 4.17
N ALA A 660 19.25 21.26 3.28
CA ALA A 660 18.18 22.08 2.70
C ALA A 660 17.27 22.69 3.77
N TRP A 661 16.80 21.88 4.72
CA TRP A 661 15.95 22.36 5.80
C TRP A 661 16.67 23.27 6.78
N VAL A 662 17.82 22.83 7.28
CA VAL A 662 18.54 23.57 8.33
C VAL A 662 18.99 24.93 7.82
N LEU A 663 19.58 24.99 6.62
CA LEU A 663 20.06 26.26 6.06
C LEU A 663 18.90 27.20 5.71
N TYR A 664 17.80 26.67 5.18
CA TYR A 664 16.60 27.46 4.89
C TYR A 664 15.96 28.04 6.16
N LEU A 665 15.68 27.21 7.16
CA LEU A 665 15.04 27.65 8.39
C LEU A 665 15.95 28.57 9.22
N GLN A 666 17.27 28.45 9.10
CA GLN A 666 18.23 29.37 9.72
C GLN A 666 18.07 30.82 9.20
N GLU A 667 17.60 31.02 7.96
CA GLU A 667 17.29 32.36 7.46
C GLU A 667 16.18 33.04 8.25
N PHE A 668 15.31 32.29 8.91
CA PHE A 668 14.20 32.79 9.71
C PHE A 668 14.50 32.79 11.21
N SER A 669 15.01 31.68 11.73
CA SER A 669 15.30 31.53 13.16
C SER A 669 16.43 32.46 13.63
N LYS A 670 17.36 32.81 12.74
CA LYS A 670 18.60 33.58 13.01
C LYS A 670 19.42 33.01 14.17
N GLN A 671 19.25 31.73 14.47
CA GLN A 671 19.93 31.04 15.56
C GLN A 671 21.08 30.17 15.04
N PRO A 672 22.17 30.05 15.82
CA PRO A 672 23.25 29.14 15.48
C PRO A 672 22.77 27.69 15.55
N ILE A 673 23.36 26.82 14.74
CA ILE A 673 23.13 25.38 14.85
C ILE A 673 23.70 24.94 16.22
N PRO A 674 22.93 24.25 17.07
CA PRO A 674 23.36 23.92 18.43
C PRO A 674 24.50 22.89 18.43
N ALA A 675 25.43 23.04 19.37
CA ALA A 675 26.46 22.03 19.60
C ALA A 675 25.83 20.68 20.02
N PRO A 676 26.40 19.54 19.63
CA PRO A 676 27.67 19.36 18.93
C PRO A 676 27.57 19.31 17.39
N PHE A 677 26.43 19.71 16.80
CA PHE A 677 26.23 19.57 15.36
C PHE A 677 27.12 20.54 14.57
N LYS A 678 27.73 20.02 13.50
CA LYS A 678 28.57 20.81 12.61
C LYS A 678 27.72 21.57 11.61
N LYS A 679 28.13 22.79 11.26
CA LYS A 679 27.52 23.54 10.15
C LYS A 679 27.60 22.72 8.85
N PRO A 680 26.56 22.74 7.99
CA PRO A 680 26.62 22.16 6.66
C PRO A 680 27.82 22.70 5.86
N GLU A 681 28.43 21.83 5.06
CA GLU A 681 29.57 22.20 4.21
C GLU A 681 29.13 23.08 3.04
N ARG A 682 27.92 22.83 2.50
CA ARG A 682 27.32 23.62 1.44
C ARG A 682 26.60 24.85 1.98
N SER A 683 26.63 25.94 1.22
CA SER A 683 25.76 27.09 1.38
C SER A 683 24.33 26.79 0.90
N LEU A 684 23.35 27.58 1.35
CA LEU A 684 21.96 27.43 0.88
C LEU A 684 21.85 27.62 -0.64
N LYS A 685 22.67 28.49 -1.23
CA LYS A 685 22.72 28.72 -2.67
C LYS A 685 23.15 27.45 -3.42
N GLU A 686 24.23 26.81 -2.99
CA GLU A 686 24.70 25.55 -3.61
C GLU A 686 23.69 24.41 -3.43
N VAL A 687 22.97 24.38 -2.29
CA VAL A 687 21.89 23.40 -2.07
C VAL A 687 20.71 23.66 -3.02
N LYS A 688 20.33 24.93 -3.25
CA LYS A 688 19.30 25.32 -4.23
C LYS A 688 19.71 24.95 -5.65
N GLU A 689 20.93 25.26 -6.06
CA GLU A 689 21.47 24.90 -7.38
C GLU A 689 21.44 23.38 -7.61
N LEU A 690 21.75 22.58 -6.57
CA LEU A 690 21.61 21.12 -6.66
C LEU A 690 20.16 20.67 -6.86
N VAL A 691 19.20 21.34 -6.23
CA VAL A 691 17.76 21.04 -6.40
C VAL A 691 17.28 21.39 -7.80
N GLU A 692 17.75 22.52 -8.35
CA GLU A 692 17.43 22.94 -9.71
C GLU A 692 17.85 21.88 -10.75
N ILE A 693 18.97 21.18 -10.56
CA ILE A 693 19.40 20.07 -11.44
C ILE A 693 18.32 18.99 -11.57
N TYR A 694 17.64 18.65 -10.47
CA TYR A 694 16.57 17.63 -10.48
C TYR A 694 15.22 18.17 -10.98
N GLN A 695 15.12 19.48 -11.20
CA GLN A 695 13.93 20.14 -11.75
C GLN A 695 14.08 20.49 -13.24
N LEU A 696 15.28 20.33 -13.82
CA LEU A 696 15.51 20.53 -15.25
C LEU A 696 14.60 19.60 -16.07
N ARG A 697 13.94 20.16 -17.08
CA ARG A 697 13.05 19.45 -17.99
C ARG A 697 13.79 18.94 -19.21
#